data_AF-A0A8K0RZT8-F1
#
_entry.id   AF-A0A8K0RZT8-F1
#
_cell.length_a   1.000
_cell.length_b   1.000
_cell.length_c   1.000
_cell.angle_alpha   90.00
_cell.angle_beta   90.00
_cell.angle_gamma   90.00
#
_symmetry.space_group_name_H-M   'P 1'
#
loop_
_entity.id
_entity.type
_entity.pdbx_description
1 polymer ?
#
loop_
_entity_poly.entity_id
_entity_poly.type
_entity_poly.pdbx_seq_one_letter_code
_entity_poly.pdbx_strand_id
1 'polypeptide(L)'
;MAWLSAPKHIVFWSPIIGKPDVPSSDAISSSNLKNIQVPDISLAEHIDHVQTVSKYLERSGMLKITLGFADEESNYLTRLILGLHQHSGHKLPISHSATRGWFWDVRPSKDKFQARTHRARSETMSEFPWHTDCSYEDPPPRYFALQVLQHDRFGGGTLSIMNVQKLCGFLSSEILSSLAAPEYRMTIPPEFIKNSSKAYITGSILSLTPSSQLPVMRFREDILTPLTDRAARALEELKGIFRNEEIQARAILHLRASDLPKGSIILIDNRRWLHSRNDIKDPERHLRRECRKHEICFKLRSSSYFTMPSLLGYSLQEILAVARIHPFYSDVEYPPDRNTVETVTKQAASSSLPDLRSLPLLWKTDLLRLVKDHSRDNTYRHSVYTSVTGGGSGSQTLFFATDVFENRVHRANFGRLLRNTGVIKDDDWVLSTHWGGHLYRSLDLTCEIVENAGASVLAAGSTMPVSKVVNLLQDFQVNVLAGDSSQVISIVQHISTLPSSERYKIKLNKIIYTSESLTAAQRKHVYTILGCVKICSMAGSSEAGPFGVSNPDLTEVDPAADYADFIFDTRMNIFEILPLSCTQMSGLAPLSEGEKGMIAQTSLARLRNPLVRYMTGDIGSLHPLSAKAHAHIPKDEWPYMRVLRLYGRDRRFSFDWDGAYFDFGVLGEVMQQDDLGILQWQVILDRTESSPESLLEIRLLCCQDPVYREAAIDQLRYFFDVTGGNEHRFRVVFVEGLDGFELSETGRKVVKFVNRFD
;
A
#
# COMPACT_ATOMS: atom_id res chain seq x y z
N MET A 1 19.50 -51.06 -0.69
CA MET A 1 19.80 -51.25 0.74
C MET A 1 20.37 -49.94 1.25
N ALA A 2 19.56 -49.04 1.83
CA ALA A 2 19.35 -48.87 3.28
C ALA A 2 20.67 -48.44 3.99
N TRP A 3 20.83 -47.32 4.72
CA TRP A 3 19.99 -46.67 5.73
C TRP A 3 20.38 -45.19 5.97
N LEU A 4 19.45 -44.49 6.62
CA LEU A 4 19.42 -43.12 7.17
C LEU A 4 20.62 -42.68 8.04
N SER A 5 21.00 -41.40 7.92
CA SER A 5 21.39 -40.55 9.06
C SER A 5 21.10 -39.07 8.78
N ALA A 6 20.31 -38.45 9.66
CA ALA A 6 19.97 -37.03 9.64
C ALA A 6 20.85 -36.28 10.66
N PRO A 7 21.34 -35.05 10.39
CA PRO A 7 21.86 -34.19 11.43
C PRO A 7 20.75 -33.36 12.07
N LYS A 8 20.64 -33.51 13.39
CA LYS A 8 19.82 -32.72 14.32
C LYS A 8 20.37 -31.30 14.42
N HIS A 9 19.58 -30.30 14.02
CA HIS A 9 19.68 -28.94 14.57
C HIS A 9 18.27 -28.41 14.84
N ILE A 10 17.69 -28.90 15.94
CA ILE A 10 16.56 -28.25 16.62
C ILE A 10 17.21 -27.18 17.50
N VAL A 11 17.09 -25.90 17.10
CA VAL A 11 17.41 -24.80 18.00
C VAL A 11 16.30 -24.74 19.05
N PHE A 12 16.65 -25.13 20.27
CA PHE A 12 15.81 -24.97 21.45
C PHE A 12 15.49 -23.47 21.65
N TRP A 13 14.19 -23.17 21.74
CA TRP A 13 13.72 -21.89 22.24
C TRP A 13 14.02 -21.83 23.74
N SER A 14 15.09 -21.13 24.13
CA SER A 14 15.17 -20.52 25.45
C SER A 14 14.49 -19.16 25.37
N PRO A 15 13.30 -18.96 25.95
CA PRO A 15 12.86 -17.62 26.25
C PRO A 15 13.55 -17.25 27.56
N ILE A 16 14.52 -16.33 27.50
CA ILE A 16 14.84 -15.49 28.65
C ILE A 16 13.60 -14.62 28.87
N ILE A 17 12.57 -15.20 29.50
CA ILE A 17 11.61 -14.45 30.29
C ILE A 17 12.44 -14.06 31.51
N GLY A 18 13.06 -12.89 31.47
CA GLY A 18 13.49 -12.26 32.70
C GLY A 18 12.27 -12.24 33.61
N LYS A 19 12.35 -12.89 34.78
CA LYS A 19 11.36 -12.69 35.84
C LYS A 19 11.25 -11.17 36.02
N PRO A 20 10.09 -10.55 35.76
CA PRO A 20 9.89 -9.21 36.26
C PRO A 20 9.98 -9.32 37.78
N ASP A 21 10.80 -8.48 38.41
CA ASP A 21 10.71 -8.25 39.85
C ASP A 21 9.24 -8.04 40.18
N VAL A 22 8.68 -8.95 40.98
CA VAL A 22 7.31 -8.88 41.46
C VAL A 22 7.25 -7.69 42.42
N PRO A 23 6.58 -6.57 42.08
CA PRO A 23 6.36 -5.53 43.05
C PRO A 23 5.40 -6.06 44.11
N SER A 24 5.66 -5.67 45.36
CA SER A 24 4.87 -5.92 46.56
C SER A 24 3.34 -5.89 46.37
N SER A 25 2.68 -6.92 46.93
CA SER A 25 1.33 -6.98 47.54
C SER A 25 0.21 -5.97 47.24
N ASP A 26 0.01 -5.48 46.00
CA ASP A 26 -1.18 -4.66 45.71
C ASP A 26 -2.32 -5.49 45.10
N ALA A 27 -3.33 -5.79 45.92
CA ALA A 27 -4.62 -6.28 45.46
C ALA A 27 -5.29 -5.26 44.50
N ILE A 28 -5.98 -5.73 43.46
CA ILE A 28 -6.67 -4.83 42.53
C ILE A 28 -7.97 -4.35 43.18
N SER A 29 -7.96 -3.15 43.75
CA SER A 29 -9.15 -2.49 44.31
C SER A 29 -9.97 -1.78 43.24
N SER A 30 -11.30 -1.76 43.38
CA SER A 30 -12.21 -0.97 42.51
C SER A 30 -11.94 0.54 42.59
N SER A 31 -11.32 1.01 43.68
CA SER A 31 -10.88 2.40 43.84
C SER A 31 -9.81 2.84 42.82
N ASN A 32 -9.10 1.89 42.20
CA ASN A 32 -8.04 2.17 41.22
C ASN A 32 -8.56 2.21 39.77
N LEU A 33 -9.85 1.93 39.56
CA LEU A 33 -10.49 2.06 38.26
C LEU A 33 -10.60 3.54 37.89
N LYS A 34 -9.95 3.95 36.79
CA LYS A 34 -10.10 5.31 36.29
C LYS A 34 -11.56 5.57 35.95
N ASN A 35 -12.12 6.61 36.57
CA ASN A 35 -13.47 7.11 36.32
C ASN A 35 -13.41 8.50 35.69
N ILE A 36 -14.12 8.71 34.58
CA ILE A 36 -14.32 10.01 33.95
C ILE A 36 -15.76 10.45 34.20
N GLN A 37 -15.92 11.63 34.80
CA GLN A 37 -17.24 12.25 34.99
C GLN A 37 -17.59 13.04 33.73
N VAL A 38 -18.80 12.84 33.22
CA VAL A 38 -19.30 13.49 32.01
C VAL A 38 -20.58 14.25 32.38
N PRO A 39 -20.49 15.54 32.70
CA PRO A 39 -21.65 16.34 33.11
C PRO A 39 -22.62 16.61 31.96
N ASP A 40 -22.16 16.62 30.71
CA ASP A 40 -22.96 16.97 29.54
C ASP A 40 -22.63 16.10 28.32
N ILE A 41 -23.63 15.86 27.47
CA ILE A 41 -23.51 14.98 26.30
C ILE A 41 -22.56 15.52 25.22
N SER A 42 -22.42 16.84 25.10
CA SER A 42 -21.56 17.50 24.09
C SER A 42 -20.09 17.10 24.20
N LEU A 43 -19.63 16.67 25.38
CA LEU A 43 -18.26 16.18 25.58
C LEU A 43 -17.91 15.01 24.65
N ALA A 44 -18.89 14.21 24.22
CA ALA A 44 -18.65 13.12 23.26
C ALA A 44 -18.16 13.62 21.88
N GLU A 45 -18.38 14.91 21.56
CA GLU A 45 -17.96 15.57 20.32
C GLU A 45 -16.67 16.38 20.49
N HIS A 46 -16.22 16.58 21.73
CA HIS A 46 -14.99 17.31 22.02
C HIS A 46 -13.77 16.41 21.77
N ILE A 47 -12.89 16.82 20.86
CA ILE A 47 -11.75 16.02 20.44
C ILE A 47 -10.81 15.64 21.61
N ASP A 48 -10.57 16.57 22.54
CA ASP A 48 -9.71 16.35 23.70
C ASP A 48 -10.27 15.26 24.64
N HIS A 49 -11.60 15.24 24.80
CA HIS A 49 -12.28 14.22 25.60
C HIS A 49 -12.19 12.85 24.95
N VAL A 50 -12.47 12.77 23.64
CA VAL A 50 -12.35 11.55 22.84
C VAL A 50 -10.93 10.99 22.90
N GLN A 51 -9.91 11.84 22.70
CA GLN A 51 -8.50 11.46 22.77
C GLN A 51 -8.12 10.99 24.18
N THR A 52 -8.63 11.66 25.22
CA THR A 52 -8.42 11.26 26.61
C THR A 52 -8.97 9.86 26.86
N VAL A 53 -10.19 9.58 26.41
CA VAL A 53 -10.82 8.25 26.49
C VAL A 53 -9.96 7.21 25.76
N SER A 54 -9.51 7.49 24.53
CA SER A 54 -8.66 6.56 23.76
C SER A 54 -7.37 6.24 24.49
N LYS A 55 -6.66 7.27 24.96
CA LYS A 55 -5.38 7.13 25.66
C LYS A 55 -5.47 6.27 26.91
N TYR A 56 -6.55 6.43 27.69
CA TYR A 56 -6.79 5.59 28.87
C TYR A 56 -7.11 4.14 28.48
N LEU A 57 -7.91 3.92 27.43
CA LEU A 57 -8.22 2.58 26.94
C LEU A 57 -7.00 1.86 26.36
N GLU A 58 -6.09 2.57 25.70
CA GLU A 58 -4.84 2.00 25.21
C GLU A 58 -3.91 1.62 26.37
N ARG A 59 -3.72 2.53 27.34
CA ARG A 59 -2.82 2.32 28.48
C ARG A 59 -3.33 1.21 29.40
N SER A 60 -4.53 1.38 29.95
CA SER A 60 -5.05 0.52 31.02
C SER A 60 -5.93 -0.63 30.50
N GLY A 61 -6.46 -0.54 29.28
CA GLY A 61 -7.37 -1.54 28.73
C GLY A 61 -8.75 -1.55 29.39
N MET A 62 -9.06 -0.60 30.27
CA MET A 62 -10.36 -0.48 30.91
C MET A 62 -10.58 0.96 31.39
N LEU A 63 -11.81 1.44 31.26
CA LEU A 63 -12.22 2.78 31.69
C LEU A 63 -13.69 2.78 32.13
N LYS A 64 -13.98 3.41 33.28
CA LYS A 64 -15.33 3.77 33.68
C LYS A 64 -15.64 5.21 33.28
N ILE A 65 -16.85 5.44 32.80
CA ILE A 65 -17.42 6.75 32.53
C ILE A 65 -18.71 6.84 33.36
N THR A 66 -18.90 7.96 34.07
CA THR A 66 -20.13 8.24 34.84
C THR A 66 -20.83 9.42 34.18
N LEU A 67 -22.08 9.20 33.75
CA LEU A 67 -22.89 10.24 33.14
C LEU A 67 -23.60 11.06 34.23
N GLY A 68 -23.46 12.39 34.17
CA GLY A 68 -24.18 13.35 35.01
C GLY A 68 -25.59 13.65 34.51
N PHE A 69 -26.04 12.98 33.45
CA PHE A 69 -27.34 13.17 32.78
C PHE A 69 -27.97 11.82 32.43
N ALA A 70 -29.28 11.82 32.17
CA ALA A 70 -30.00 10.64 31.72
C ALA A 70 -29.72 10.39 30.22
N ASP A 71 -29.35 9.15 29.86
CA ASP A 71 -29.08 8.76 28.48
C ASP A 71 -29.66 7.36 28.19
N GLU A 72 -30.99 7.26 28.17
CA GLU A 72 -31.67 5.96 27.99
C GLU A 72 -31.53 5.40 26.58
N GLU A 73 -31.19 6.24 25.60
CA GLU A 73 -31.00 5.89 24.19
C GLU A 73 -29.52 5.68 23.80
N SER A 74 -28.59 5.78 24.75
CA SER A 74 -27.15 5.62 24.51
C SER A 74 -26.55 6.61 23.49
N ASN A 75 -27.09 7.83 23.44
CA ASN A 75 -26.64 8.88 22.52
C ASN A 75 -25.19 9.30 22.80
N TYR A 76 -24.81 9.41 24.08
CA TYR A 76 -23.44 9.75 24.44
C TYR A 76 -22.48 8.67 23.97
N LEU A 77 -22.82 7.40 24.25
CA LEU A 77 -21.98 6.28 23.85
C LEU A 77 -21.84 6.25 22.32
N THR A 78 -22.95 6.41 21.58
CA THR A 78 -22.98 6.48 20.11
C THR A 78 -22.04 7.55 19.57
N ARG A 79 -22.15 8.79 20.06
CA ARG A 79 -21.30 9.91 19.62
C ARG A 79 -19.82 9.66 19.96
N LEU A 80 -19.55 9.13 21.16
CA LEU A 80 -18.20 8.75 21.57
C LEU A 80 -17.61 7.68 20.66
N ILE A 81 -18.40 6.71 20.17
CA ILE A 81 -17.95 5.70 19.19
C ILE A 81 -17.50 6.38 17.90
N LEU A 82 -18.34 7.27 17.37
CA LEU A 82 -18.09 7.98 16.12
C LEU A 82 -16.85 8.87 16.25
N GLY A 83 -16.71 9.60 17.36
CA GLY A 83 -15.53 10.40 17.65
C GLY A 83 -14.25 9.56 17.74
N LEU A 84 -14.27 8.44 18.46
CA LEU A 84 -13.12 7.53 18.57
C LEU A 84 -12.73 6.95 17.20
N HIS A 85 -13.71 6.70 16.32
CA HIS A 85 -13.46 6.26 14.96
C HIS A 85 -12.79 7.34 14.12
N GLN A 86 -13.35 8.56 14.15
CA GLN A 86 -12.90 9.68 13.35
C GLN A 86 -11.52 10.22 13.78
N HIS A 87 -11.25 10.26 15.09
CA HIS A 87 -10.10 10.99 15.64
C HIS A 87 -9.04 10.10 16.31
N SER A 88 -9.31 8.82 16.53
CA SER A 88 -8.39 7.93 17.25
C SER A 88 -8.18 6.57 16.57
N GLY A 89 -8.62 6.42 15.32
CA GLY A 89 -8.37 5.22 14.51
C GLY A 89 -9.09 3.96 15.01
N HIS A 90 -10.08 4.09 15.90
CA HIS A 90 -10.95 2.97 16.28
C HIS A 90 -11.81 2.57 15.07
N LYS A 91 -12.30 1.33 14.99
CA LYS A 91 -13.28 0.95 13.94
C LYS A 91 -14.69 0.97 14.53
N LEU A 92 -15.68 1.02 13.62
CA LEU A 92 -17.09 0.97 13.98
C LEU A 92 -17.49 -0.39 14.60
N PRO A 93 -18.61 -0.43 15.36
CA PRO A 93 -19.12 -1.63 16.01
C PRO A 93 -19.47 -2.76 15.04
N ILE A 94 -19.40 -4.00 15.51
CA ILE A 94 -19.97 -5.16 14.81
C ILE A 94 -21.47 -5.25 15.06
N SER A 95 -22.24 -5.62 14.04
CA SER A 95 -23.65 -5.92 14.20
C SER A 95 -23.86 -7.22 14.99
N HIS A 96 -24.79 -7.19 15.93
CA HIS A 96 -25.13 -8.31 16.82
C HIS A 96 -25.69 -9.52 16.05
N SER A 97 -26.45 -9.26 14.98
CA SER A 97 -26.97 -10.28 14.07
C SER A 97 -27.21 -9.66 12.68
N ALA A 98 -27.58 -10.48 11.69
CA ALA A 98 -27.99 -9.98 10.37
C ALA A 98 -29.20 -9.02 10.41
N THR A 99 -29.92 -8.94 11.54
CA THR A 99 -31.20 -8.23 11.67
C THR A 99 -31.21 -7.06 12.66
N ARG A 100 -30.10 -6.76 13.36
CA ARG A 100 -30.05 -5.68 14.39
C ARG A 100 -28.74 -4.88 14.33
N GLY A 101 -28.84 -3.58 14.66
CA GLY A 101 -27.75 -2.58 14.62
C GLY A 101 -26.67 -2.74 15.70
N TRP A 102 -26.00 -1.64 16.07
CA TRP A 102 -24.80 -1.62 16.92
C TRP A 102 -25.04 -1.90 18.40
N PHE A 103 -26.25 -1.63 18.90
CA PHE A 103 -26.58 -1.79 20.31
C PHE A 103 -27.59 -2.92 20.53
N TRP A 104 -27.44 -3.64 21.63
CA TRP A 104 -28.41 -4.64 22.05
C TRP A 104 -28.61 -4.63 23.57
N ASP A 105 -29.83 -4.97 23.99
CA ASP A 105 -30.22 -4.98 25.40
C ASP A 105 -29.80 -6.29 26.07
N VAL A 106 -29.11 -6.18 27.20
CA VAL A 106 -28.77 -7.28 28.10
C VAL A 106 -29.72 -7.20 29.29
N ARG A 107 -30.91 -7.79 29.11
CA ARG A 107 -31.98 -7.85 30.11
C ARG A 107 -32.47 -9.30 30.27
N PRO A 108 -32.73 -9.77 31.50
CA PRO A 108 -33.45 -11.03 31.70
C PRO A 108 -34.84 -10.98 31.06
N SER A 109 -35.11 -11.86 30.10
CA SER A 109 -36.42 -11.98 29.45
C SER A 109 -36.92 -13.42 29.56
N LYS A 110 -38.20 -13.61 29.88
CA LYS A 110 -38.87 -14.93 29.91
C LYS A 110 -39.50 -15.29 28.56
N ASP A 111 -40.00 -14.31 27.80
CA ASP A 111 -40.91 -14.55 26.67
C ASP A 111 -40.52 -13.86 25.34
N LYS A 112 -39.50 -12.99 25.31
CA LYS A 112 -39.03 -12.30 24.10
C LYS A 112 -37.53 -12.53 23.89
N PHE A 113 -37.17 -13.38 22.94
CA PHE A 113 -35.78 -13.68 22.56
C PHE A 113 -35.32 -12.77 21.41
N GLN A 114 -34.09 -12.28 21.47
CA GLN A 114 -33.57 -11.36 20.43
C GLN A 114 -33.05 -12.08 19.19
N ALA A 115 -32.68 -13.36 19.29
CA ALA A 115 -32.44 -14.24 18.15
C ALA A 115 -33.70 -15.09 17.90
N ARG A 116 -34.15 -15.12 16.63
CA ARG A 116 -35.45 -15.66 16.18
C ARG A 116 -35.81 -17.06 16.70
N THR A 117 -34.85 -17.89 17.14
CA THR A 117 -35.06 -19.28 17.56
C THR A 117 -34.29 -19.72 18.82
N HIS A 118 -33.37 -18.91 19.37
CA HIS A 118 -32.47 -19.34 20.47
C HIS A 118 -32.18 -18.21 21.48
N ARG A 119 -32.03 -18.56 22.76
CA ARG A 119 -31.79 -17.61 23.87
C ARG A 119 -30.29 -17.40 24.09
N ALA A 120 -29.79 -16.18 23.95
CA ALA A 120 -28.40 -15.85 24.28
C ALA A 120 -28.18 -15.93 25.81
N ARG A 121 -27.03 -16.47 26.26
CA ARG A 121 -26.72 -16.61 27.70
C ARG A 121 -26.74 -15.26 28.45
N SER A 122 -26.42 -14.16 27.78
CA SER A 122 -26.49 -12.81 28.33
C SER A 122 -27.91 -12.40 28.77
N GLU A 123 -28.96 -13.03 28.22
CA GLU A 123 -30.39 -12.79 28.51
C GLU A 123 -30.93 -13.73 29.60
N THR A 124 -30.04 -14.48 30.26
CA THR A 124 -30.37 -15.39 31.38
C THR A 124 -30.01 -14.77 32.72
N MET A 125 -30.70 -15.20 33.78
CA MET A 125 -30.39 -14.80 35.16
C MET A 125 -29.26 -15.63 35.79
N SER A 126 -28.89 -16.76 35.18
CA SER A 126 -27.82 -17.66 35.65
C SER A 126 -26.45 -16.99 35.62
N GLU A 127 -25.44 -17.54 36.25
CA GLU A 127 -24.06 -17.11 36.06
C GLU A 127 -23.61 -17.12 34.58
N PHE A 128 -22.69 -16.22 34.24
CA PHE A 128 -21.95 -16.24 32.99
C PHE A 128 -20.46 -16.46 33.32
N PRO A 129 -19.93 -17.67 33.10
CA PRO A 129 -18.54 -18.00 33.40
C PRO A 129 -17.52 -17.13 32.65
N TRP A 130 -16.24 -17.32 32.98
CA TRP A 130 -15.12 -16.60 32.34
C TRP A 130 -15.15 -16.72 30.82
N HIS A 131 -15.18 -15.59 30.15
CA HIS A 131 -15.13 -15.52 28.71
C HIS A 131 -14.51 -14.22 28.18
N THR A 132 -14.20 -14.27 26.90
CA THR A 132 -13.94 -13.15 26.00
C THR A 132 -15.17 -13.01 25.11
N ASP A 133 -15.62 -11.78 24.88
CA ASP A 133 -16.82 -11.58 24.09
C ASP A 133 -16.58 -11.84 22.61
N CYS A 134 -17.58 -12.42 21.95
CA CYS A 134 -17.47 -12.85 20.55
C CYS A 134 -16.16 -13.62 20.28
N SER A 135 -15.73 -14.50 21.20
CA SER A 135 -14.48 -15.28 21.08
C SER A 135 -14.43 -16.18 19.83
N TYR A 136 -15.59 -16.44 19.23
CA TYR A 136 -15.79 -17.19 17.98
C TYR A 136 -15.68 -16.34 16.71
N GLU A 137 -15.57 -15.01 16.82
CA GLU A 137 -15.26 -14.13 15.68
C GLU A 137 -13.76 -14.17 15.36
N ASP A 138 -13.42 -13.92 14.10
CA ASP A 138 -12.03 -13.85 13.66
C ASP A 138 -11.77 -12.63 12.76
N PRO A 139 -10.99 -11.63 13.24
CA PRO A 139 -10.49 -11.48 14.61
C PRO A 139 -11.61 -11.11 15.61
N PRO A 140 -11.46 -11.44 16.92
CA PRO A 140 -12.40 -11.07 17.96
C PRO A 140 -12.41 -9.55 18.15
N PRO A 141 -13.54 -8.96 18.56
CA PRO A 141 -13.62 -7.55 18.93
C PRO A 141 -12.56 -7.17 19.96
N ARG A 142 -11.90 -6.02 19.77
CA ARG A 142 -10.90 -5.50 20.70
C ARG A 142 -11.55 -4.85 21.91
N TYR A 143 -12.59 -4.05 21.71
CA TYR A 143 -13.26 -3.33 22.79
C TYR A 143 -14.73 -3.74 22.86
N PHE A 144 -15.28 -3.78 24.07
CA PHE A 144 -16.71 -3.75 24.28
C PHE A 144 -17.08 -2.70 25.31
N ALA A 145 -18.29 -2.18 25.21
CA ALA A 145 -18.87 -1.25 26.15
C ALA A 145 -20.15 -1.83 26.78
N LEU A 146 -20.36 -1.56 28.07
CA LEU A 146 -21.61 -1.82 28.76
C LEU A 146 -22.09 -0.52 29.40
N GLN A 147 -23.24 -0.03 28.97
CA GLN A 147 -23.96 1.05 29.65
C GLN A 147 -24.98 0.46 30.62
N VAL A 148 -24.97 0.96 31.85
CA VAL A 148 -25.90 0.56 32.91
C VAL A 148 -27.13 1.45 32.87
N LEU A 149 -28.23 0.91 32.33
CA LEU A 149 -29.54 1.56 32.33
C LEU A 149 -30.30 1.25 33.63
N GLN A 150 -30.13 0.03 34.16
CA GLN A 150 -30.58 -0.39 35.48
C GLN A 150 -29.62 -1.45 36.04
N HIS A 151 -28.95 -1.15 37.16
CA HIS A 151 -28.12 -2.11 37.88
C HIS A 151 -28.98 -3.07 38.70
N ASP A 152 -28.39 -4.20 39.10
CA ASP A 152 -29.05 -5.15 40.00
C ASP A 152 -29.21 -4.55 41.39
N ARG A 153 -30.46 -4.44 41.87
CA ARG A 153 -30.77 -3.84 43.18
C ARG A 153 -30.70 -4.83 44.35
N PHE A 154 -30.51 -6.12 44.08
CA PHE A 154 -30.58 -7.21 45.07
C PHE A 154 -29.22 -7.90 45.28
N GLY A 155 -28.12 -7.25 44.87
CA GLY A 155 -26.75 -7.73 45.10
C GLY A 155 -26.32 -8.87 44.18
N GLY A 156 -26.98 -9.04 43.03
CA GLY A 156 -26.57 -9.94 41.94
C GLY A 156 -25.84 -9.22 40.80
N GLY A 157 -25.53 -9.94 39.73
CA GLY A 157 -25.03 -9.38 38.47
C GLY A 157 -23.70 -8.61 38.54
N THR A 158 -22.86 -8.94 39.53
CA THR A 158 -21.49 -8.43 39.71
C THR A 158 -20.63 -8.79 38.51
N LEU A 159 -20.03 -7.78 37.86
CA LEU A 159 -19.11 -7.97 36.75
C LEU A 159 -17.72 -8.19 37.31
N SER A 160 -17.19 -9.40 37.14
CA SER A 160 -15.81 -9.72 37.52
C SER A 160 -14.94 -9.70 36.28
N ILE A 161 -13.78 -9.06 36.37
CA ILE A 161 -12.83 -8.96 35.25
C ILE A 161 -11.45 -9.43 35.70
N MET A 162 -10.77 -10.18 34.85
CA MET A 162 -9.49 -10.80 35.18
C MET A 162 -8.41 -10.31 34.21
N ASN A 163 -7.29 -9.83 34.75
CA ASN A 163 -6.17 -9.35 33.96
C ASN A 163 -5.39 -10.52 33.34
N VAL A 164 -5.38 -10.61 32.01
CA VAL A 164 -4.69 -11.69 31.28
C VAL A 164 -3.18 -11.69 31.49
N GLN A 165 -2.55 -10.52 31.62
CA GLN A 165 -1.11 -10.42 31.84
C GLN A 165 -0.71 -10.97 33.21
N LYS A 166 -1.44 -10.61 34.27
CA LYS A 166 -1.20 -11.16 35.60
C LYS A 166 -1.46 -12.67 35.62
N LEU A 167 -2.55 -13.11 35.00
CA LEU A 167 -2.89 -14.52 34.86
C LEU A 167 -1.76 -15.33 34.20
N CYS A 168 -1.23 -14.84 33.07
CA CYS A 168 -0.12 -15.49 32.36
C CYS A 168 1.16 -15.57 33.19
N GLY A 169 1.36 -14.68 34.16
CA GLY A 169 2.50 -14.73 35.09
C GLY A 169 2.50 -15.97 36.01
N PHE A 170 1.37 -16.67 36.14
CA PHE A 170 1.24 -17.90 36.93
C PHE A 170 1.32 -19.18 36.08
N LEU A 171 1.42 -19.06 34.75
CA LEU A 171 1.52 -20.19 33.83
C LEU A 171 2.98 -20.49 33.48
N SER A 172 3.31 -21.78 33.33
CA SER A 172 4.62 -22.19 32.85
C SER A 172 4.82 -21.82 31.37
N SER A 173 6.08 -21.70 30.94
CA SER A 173 6.41 -21.40 29.54
C SER A 173 5.92 -22.46 28.56
N GLU A 174 5.89 -23.73 28.98
CA GLU A 174 5.37 -24.84 28.18
C GLU A 174 3.86 -24.70 27.92
N ILE A 175 3.11 -24.29 28.93
CA ILE A 175 1.66 -24.13 28.83
C ILE A 175 1.31 -22.88 28.06
N LEU A 176 2.04 -21.77 28.28
CA LEU A 176 1.91 -20.56 27.46
C LEU A 176 2.16 -20.87 25.98
N SER A 177 3.19 -21.66 25.66
CA SER A 177 3.49 -22.11 24.30
C SER A 177 2.36 -22.96 23.71
N SER A 178 1.80 -23.87 24.51
CA SER A 178 0.69 -24.75 24.08
C SER A 178 -0.63 -23.99 23.91
N LEU A 179 -0.91 -22.98 24.74
CA LEU A 179 -2.07 -22.08 24.58
C LEU A 179 -1.90 -21.14 23.37
N ALA A 180 -0.66 -20.79 23.03
CA ALA A 180 -0.31 -19.99 21.85
C ALA A 180 -0.29 -20.79 20.55
N ALA A 181 -0.27 -22.13 20.64
CA ALA A 181 -0.38 -23.01 19.48
C ALA A 181 -1.81 -22.97 18.90
N PRO A 182 -1.96 -23.05 17.57
CA PRO A 182 -3.24 -22.94 16.87
C PRO A 182 -4.04 -24.25 16.90
N GLU A 183 -4.17 -24.84 18.09
CA GLU A 183 -4.66 -26.21 18.30
C GLU A 183 -6.01 -26.25 19.00
N TYR A 184 -6.80 -25.19 18.86
CA TYR A 184 -8.12 -25.08 19.48
C TYR A 184 -9.16 -24.75 18.42
N ARG A 185 -10.23 -25.54 18.40
CA ARG A 185 -11.45 -25.25 17.65
C ARG A 185 -12.41 -24.47 18.54
N MET A 186 -12.95 -23.38 18.02
CA MET A 186 -13.99 -22.57 18.66
C MET A 186 -15.26 -22.67 17.83
N THR A 187 -16.27 -23.35 18.38
CA THR A 187 -17.57 -23.52 17.72
C THR A 187 -18.32 -22.19 17.74
N ILE A 188 -18.86 -21.77 16.60
CA ILE A 188 -19.73 -20.60 16.52
C ILE A 188 -21.11 -21.03 17.05
N PRO A 189 -21.64 -20.41 18.11
CA PRO A 189 -22.98 -20.76 18.59
C PRO A 189 -24.03 -20.58 17.49
N PRO A 190 -25.04 -21.47 17.39
CA PRO A 190 -26.00 -21.48 16.29
C PRO A 190 -26.68 -20.12 16.04
N GLU A 191 -26.96 -19.38 17.10
CA GLU A 191 -27.59 -18.05 17.05
C GLU A 191 -26.73 -16.96 16.40
N PHE A 192 -25.41 -17.19 16.26
CA PHE A 192 -24.45 -16.24 15.70
C PHE A 192 -23.86 -16.68 14.36
N ILE A 193 -24.34 -17.77 13.76
CA ILE A 193 -23.89 -18.23 12.44
C ILE A 193 -24.40 -17.26 11.37
N LYS A 194 -23.47 -16.50 10.77
CA LYS A 194 -23.74 -15.57 9.65
C LYS A 194 -23.66 -16.25 8.29
N ASN A 195 -22.90 -17.34 8.19
CA ASN A 195 -22.70 -18.11 6.98
C ASN A 195 -22.79 -19.60 7.34
N SER A 196 -23.76 -20.31 6.75
CA SER A 196 -24.02 -21.72 7.02
C SER A 196 -22.84 -22.64 6.69
N SER A 197 -21.91 -22.23 5.82
CA SER A 197 -20.69 -23.00 5.52
C SER A 197 -19.57 -22.83 6.54
N LYS A 198 -19.71 -21.93 7.53
CA LYS A 198 -18.69 -21.64 8.55
C LYS A 198 -19.28 -21.79 9.95
N ALA A 199 -19.16 -23.00 10.52
CA ALA A 199 -19.70 -23.35 11.84
C ALA A 199 -18.68 -23.28 12.99
N TYR A 200 -17.39 -23.13 12.70
CA TYR A 200 -16.33 -23.01 13.69
C TYR A 200 -15.13 -22.23 13.13
N ILE A 201 -14.23 -21.82 14.02
CA ILE A 201 -12.89 -21.33 13.68
C ILE A 201 -11.84 -22.18 14.38
N THR A 202 -10.62 -22.24 13.82
CA THR A 202 -9.47 -22.90 14.45
C THR A 202 -8.39 -21.86 14.71
N GLY A 203 -7.84 -21.80 15.92
CA GLY A 203 -6.83 -20.82 16.28
C GLY A 203 -6.23 -21.05 17.67
N SER A 204 -5.48 -20.04 18.14
CA SER A 204 -4.84 -20.05 19.46
C SER A 204 -5.72 -19.41 20.53
N ILE A 205 -5.64 -19.89 21.77
CA ILE A 205 -6.30 -19.27 22.93
C ILE A 205 -5.53 -18.04 23.39
N LEU A 206 -4.20 -18.12 23.40
CA LEU A 206 -3.30 -17.07 23.83
C LEU A 206 -2.53 -16.50 22.64
N SER A 207 -2.27 -15.20 22.64
CA SER A 207 -1.37 -14.54 21.69
C SER A 207 -0.67 -13.35 22.34
N LEU A 208 0.28 -12.73 21.65
CA LEU A 208 0.95 -11.51 22.09
C LEU A 208 0.54 -10.35 21.17
N THR A 209 0.32 -9.17 21.74
CA THR A 209 0.09 -7.96 20.93
C THR A 209 1.37 -7.61 20.15
N PRO A 210 1.30 -7.30 18.84
CA PRO A 210 2.48 -7.03 18.02
C PRO A 210 3.37 -5.89 18.54
N SER A 211 2.77 -4.83 19.09
CA SER A 211 3.47 -3.59 19.46
C SER A 211 4.09 -3.59 20.85
N SER A 212 3.44 -4.22 21.84
CA SER A 212 3.86 -4.18 23.25
C SER A 212 4.17 -5.55 23.86
N GLN A 213 4.09 -6.62 23.06
CA GLN A 213 4.30 -8.00 23.49
C GLN A 213 3.46 -8.39 24.72
N LEU A 214 2.32 -7.72 24.93
CA LEU A 214 1.41 -8.03 26.03
C LEU A 214 0.57 -9.26 25.67
N PRO A 215 0.36 -10.18 26.62
CA PRO A 215 -0.50 -11.33 26.38
C PRO A 215 -1.96 -10.91 26.23
N VAL A 216 -2.60 -11.48 25.21
CA VAL A 216 -4.02 -11.35 24.91
C VAL A 216 -4.64 -12.73 24.81
N MET A 217 -5.87 -12.87 25.30
CA MET A 217 -6.54 -14.15 25.38
C MET A 217 -7.93 -14.09 24.75
N ARG A 218 -8.30 -15.17 24.06
CA ARG A 218 -9.67 -15.48 23.67
C ARG A 218 -10.08 -16.77 24.36
N PHE A 219 -11.05 -16.70 25.26
CA PHE A 219 -11.49 -17.86 26.02
C PHE A 219 -13.01 -17.91 26.10
N ARG A 220 -13.59 -19.09 25.92
CA ARG A 220 -14.98 -19.37 26.29
C ARG A 220 -15.15 -20.88 26.36
N GLU A 221 -15.30 -21.40 27.57
CA GLU A 221 -15.18 -22.83 27.86
C GLU A 221 -16.16 -23.70 27.05
N ASP A 222 -17.44 -23.31 26.96
CA ASP A 222 -18.49 -24.14 26.36
C ASP A 222 -18.37 -24.31 24.84
N ILE A 223 -17.49 -23.56 24.18
CA ILE A 223 -17.29 -23.63 22.73
C ILE A 223 -15.86 -24.00 22.33
N LEU A 224 -14.96 -24.23 23.29
CA LEU A 224 -13.57 -24.57 23.03
C LEU A 224 -13.37 -26.08 22.99
N THR A 225 -12.73 -26.57 21.93
CA THR A 225 -12.32 -27.97 21.78
C THR A 225 -10.83 -28.04 21.46
N PRO A 226 -9.99 -28.63 22.32
CA PRO A 226 -8.58 -28.87 22.02
C PRO A 226 -8.46 -29.92 20.91
N LEU A 227 -7.51 -29.74 19.99
CA LEU A 227 -7.27 -30.64 18.84
C LEU A 227 -6.11 -31.61 19.06
N THR A 228 -5.34 -31.44 20.14
CA THR A 228 -4.18 -32.26 20.49
C THR A 228 -4.14 -32.53 22.00
N ASP A 229 -3.42 -33.57 22.42
CA ASP A 229 -3.26 -33.90 23.86
C ASP A 229 -2.54 -32.79 24.63
N ARG A 230 -1.55 -32.13 24.00
CA ARG A 230 -0.86 -31.00 24.63
C ARG A 230 -1.79 -29.79 24.81
N ALA A 231 -2.66 -29.53 23.83
CA ALA A 231 -3.67 -28.48 23.93
C ALA A 231 -4.72 -28.81 25.00
N ALA A 232 -5.10 -30.08 25.14
CA ALA A 232 -6.03 -30.53 26.18
C ALA A 232 -5.43 -30.34 27.58
N ARG A 233 -4.18 -30.73 27.81
CA ARG A 233 -3.47 -30.51 29.08
C ARG A 233 -3.33 -29.03 29.41
N ALA A 234 -2.92 -28.21 28.43
CA ALA A 234 -2.76 -26.77 28.61
C ALA A 234 -4.08 -26.07 28.94
N LEU A 235 -5.18 -26.48 28.31
CA LEU A 235 -6.51 -25.97 28.59
C LEU A 235 -6.97 -26.35 30.01
N GLU A 236 -6.70 -27.57 30.46
CA GLU A 236 -7.08 -28.01 31.81
C GLU A 236 -6.29 -27.27 32.90
N GLU A 237 -5.00 -27.03 32.69
CA GLU A 237 -4.19 -26.25 33.61
C GLU A 237 -4.66 -24.78 33.70
N LEU A 238 -5.00 -24.17 32.55
CA LEU A 238 -5.61 -22.83 32.51
C LEU A 238 -6.92 -22.79 33.32
N LYS A 239 -7.77 -23.82 33.21
CA LYS A 239 -9.00 -23.93 34.02
C LYS A 239 -8.71 -24.10 35.51
N GLY A 240 -7.68 -24.87 35.85
CA GLY A 240 -7.22 -25.03 37.24
C GLY A 240 -6.83 -23.70 37.87
N ILE A 241 -6.15 -22.84 37.12
CA ILE A 241 -5.78 -21.49 37.56
C ILE A 241 -7.00 -20.62 37.84
N PHE A 242 -8.05 -20.71 37.02
CA PHE A 242 -9.28 -19.95 37.28
C PHE A 242 -9.93 -20.29 38.62
N ARG A 243 -9.64 -21.45 39.20
CA ARG A 243 -10.17 -21.90 40.51
C ARG A 243 -9.24 -21.59 41.68
N ASN A 244 -8.02 -21.09 41.43
CA ASN A 244 -7.04 -20.82 42.47
C ASN A 244 -7.34 -19.48 43.17
N GLU A 245 -7.68 -19.52 44.46
CA GLU A 245 -8.10 -18.36 45.26
C GLU A 245 -7.02 -17.27 45.37
N GLU A 246 -5.73 -17.63 45.44
CA GLU A 246 -4.64 -16.66 45.52
C GLU A 246 -4.51 -15.88 44.20
N ILE A 247 -4.64 -16.57 43.07
CA ILE A 247 -4.57 -15.95 41.74
C ILE A 247 -5.81 -15.08 41.51
N GLN A 248 -6.99 -15.55 41.94
CA GLN A 248 -8.21 -14.77 41.92
C GLN A 248 -8.05 -13.44 42.66
N ALA A 249 -7.52 -13.45 43.89
CA ALA A 249 -7.31 -12.23 44.68
C ALA A 249 -6.33 -11.22 44.04
N ARG A 250 -5.37 -11.70 43.24
CA ARG A 250 -4.32 -10.86 42.63
C ARG A 250 -4.65 -10.37 41.21
N ALA A 251 -5.45 -11.13 40.48
CA ALA A 251 -5.72 -10.89 39.06
C ALA A 251 -7.15 -10.41 38.75
N ILE A 252 -8.11 -10.57 39.69
CA ILE A 252 -9.51 -10.21 39.48
C ILE A 252 -9.85 -8.87 40.13
N LEU A 253 -10.64 -8.07 39.40
CA LEU A 253 -11.40 -6.95 39.94
C LEU A 253 -12.89 -7.30 39.91
N HIS A 254 -13.57 -7.13 41.04
CA HIS A 254 -15.01 -7.28 41.15
C HIS A 254 -15.70 -5.92 41.13
N LEU A 255 -16.57 -5.69 40.15
CA LEU A 255 -17.39 -4.49 40.03
C LEU A 255 -18.83 -4.83 40.43
N ARG A 256 -19.18 -4.46 41.67
CA ARG A 256 -20.53 -4.65 42.23
C ARG A 256 -21.49 -3.60 41.66
N ALA A 257 -22.78 -3.78 41.93
CA ALA A 257 -23.80 -2.82 41.54
C ALA A 257 -23.53 -1.39 42.06
N SER A 258 -22.94 -1.26 43.25
CA SER A 258 -22.51 0.02 43.82
C SER A 258 -21.34 0.66 43.05
N ASP A 259 -20.48 -0.14 42.43
CA ASP A 259 -19.36 0.35 41.63
C ASP A 259 -19.82 0.78 40.23
N LEU A 260 -20.93 0.22 39.73
CA LEU A 260 -21.50 0.50 38.42
C LEU A 260 -23.01 0.84 38.53
N PRO A 261 -23.39 1.96 39.18
CA PRO A 261 -24.79 2.37 39.29
C PRO A 261 -25.38 2.79 37.94
N LYS A 262 -26.71 3.05 37.91
CA LYS A 262 -27.42 3.59 36.73
C LYS A 262 -26.69 4.85 36.22
N GLY A 263 -26.49 4.95 34.91
CA GLY A 263 -25.72 6.03 34.28
C GLY A 263 -24.22 5.76 34.18
N SER A 264 -23.74 4.57 34.57
CA SER A 264 -22.34 4.17 34.36
C SER A 264 -22.15 3.54 32.98
N ILE A 265 -21.02 3.82 32.33
CA ILE A 265 -20.53 3.09 31.16
C ILE A 265 -19.17 2.50 31.52
N ILE A 266 -18.98 1.21 31.26
CA ILE A 266 -17.68 0.55 31.36
C ILE A 266 -17.21 0.17 29.96
N LEU A 267 -16.00 0.57 29.59
CA LEU A 267 -15.33 0.20 28.36
C LEU A 267 -14.13 -0.69 28.69
N ILE A 268 -14.00 -1.83 28.01
CA ILE A 268 -13.00 -2.86 28.33
C ILE A 268 -12.33 -3.34 27.03
N ASP A 269 -11.00 -3.48 27.05
CA ASP A 269 -10.23 -4.22 26.06
C ASP A 269 -10.47 -5.72 26.28
N ASN A 270 -11.41 -6.24 25.49
CA ASN A 270 -11.91 -7.60 25.47
C ASN A 270 -10.80 -8.66 25.38
N ARG A 271 -9.62 -8.29 24.88
CA ARG A 271 -8.50 -9.22 24.66
C ARG A 271 -7.53 -9.24 25.85
N ARG A 272 -7.45 -8.16 26.62
CA ARG A 272 -6.57 -8.02 27.81
C ARG A 272 -7.26 -8.39 29.11
N TRP A 273 -8.59 -8.43 29.10
CA TRP A 273 -9.42 -8.68 30.28
C TRP A 273 -10.49 -9.74 29.99
N LEU A 274 -10.38 -10.90 30.64
CA LEU A 274 -11.48 -11.86 30.69
C LEU A 274 -12.58 -11.32 31.59
N HIS A 275 -13.83 -11.68 31.33
CA HIS A 275 -14.95 -11.26 32.16
C HIS A 275 -15.90 -12.40 32.50
N SER A 276 -16.53 -12.29 33.66
CA SER A 276 -17.58 -13.18 34.14
C SER A 276 -18.62 -12.37 34.89
N ARG A 277 -19.79 -12.96 35.09
CA ARG A 277 -20.90 -12.37 35.82
C ARG A 277 -21.51 -13.43 36.73
N ASN A 278 -21.70 -13.12 38.01
CA ASN A 278 -22.49 -14.01 38.88
C ASN A 278 -23.99 -13.93 38.56
N ASP A 279 -24.79 -14.70 39.29
CA ASP A 279 -26.24 -14.73 39.10
C ASP A 279 -26.87 -13.33 39.25
N ILE A 280 -27.79 -13.03 38.34
CA ILE A 280 -28.64 -11.84 38.43
C ILE A 280 -29.78 -12.16 39.39
N LYS A 281 -30.03 -11.25 40.32
CA LYS A 281 -31.13 -11.36 41.29
C LYS A 281 -32.27 -10.41 40.96
N ASP A 282 -32.01 -9.37 40.16
CA ASP A 282 -33.00 -8.39 39.70
C ASP A 282 -33.48 -8.68 38.27
N PRO A 283 -34.75 -9.08 38.07
CA PRO A 283 -35.31 -9.29 36.74
C PRO A 283 -35.39 -8.00 35.91
N GLU A 284 -35.36 -6.83 36.54
CA GLU A 284 -35.37 -5.53 35.88
C GLU A 284 -33.96 -5.00 35.57
N ARG A 285 -32.91 -5.79 35.83
CA ARG A 285 -31.54 -5.41 35.47
C ARG A 285 -31.44 -5.21 33.95
N HIS A 286 -30.93 -4.06 33.54
CA HIS A 286 -30.88 -3.67 32.14
C HIS A 286 -29.53 -3.01 31.82
N LEU A 287 -28.75 -3.64 30.96
CA LEU A 287 -27.57 -3.03 30.36
C LEU A 287 -27.74 -2.89 28.85
N ARG A 288 -27.06 -1.92 28.24
CA ARG A 288 -26.89 -1.85 26.79
C ARG A 288 -25.45 -2.18 26.41
N ARG A 289 -25.27 -3.07 25.44
CA ARG A 289 -23.97 -3.60 25.02
C ARG A 289 -23.65 -3.23 23.57
N GLU A 290 -22.35 -3.05 23.31
CA GLU A 290 -21.77 -2.80 21.99
C GLU A 290 -20.35 -3.39 21.91
N CYS A 291 -19.93 -3.91 20.76
CA CYS A 291 -18.60 -4.52 20.53
C CYS A 291 -17.93 -4.05 19.24
N ARG A 292 -16.62 -3.76 19.27
CA ARG A 292 -15.84 -3.17 18.15
C ARG A 292 -14.69 -4.03 17.68
N LYS A 293 -14.54 -4.14 16.36
CA LYS A 293 -13.31 -4.70 15.76
C LYS A 293 -12.16 -3.69 15.83
N HIS A 294 -10.94 -4.19 15.96
CA HIS A 294 -9.71 -3.47 15.68
C HIS A 294 -8.76 -4.52 15.14
N GLU A 295 -8.21 -4.35 13.94
CA GLU A 295 -7.39 -5.39 13.31
C GLU A 295 -6.11 -5.65 14.13
N ILE A 296 -6.05 -6.83 14.75
CA ILE A 296 -4.83 -7.63 14.87
C ILE A 296 -5.27 -9.06 14.54
N CYS A 297 -4.76 -9.58 13.43
CA CYS A 297 -5.10 -10.90 12.89
C CYS A 297 -4.60 -12.01 13.84
N PHE A 298 -5.46 -12.93 14.27
CA PHE A 298 -5.04 -14.24 14.80
C PHE A 298 -4.77 -15.16 13.61
N LYS A 299 -3.68 -14.92 12.87
CA LYS A 299 -3.17 -15.93 11.95
C LYS A 299 -2.06 -16.71 12.63
N LEU A 300 -2.27 -18.03 12.62
CA LEU A 300 -1.28 -19.10 12.57
C LEU A 300 0.15 -18.62 12.28
N ARG A 301 1.14 -19.18 13.00
CA ARG A 301 2.56 -19.10 12.63
C ARG A 301 2.75 -19.51 11.16
N SER A 302 2.75 -18.53 10.26
CA SER A 302 3.33 -18.60 8.94
C SER A 302 3.64 -17.17 8.48
N SER A 303 4.88 -16.77 8.73
CA SER A 303 5.56 -15.57 8.24
C SER A 303 5.04 -14.19 8.70
N SER A 304 6.00 -13.36 9.04
CA SER A 304 5.95 -12.08 9.75
C SER A 304 5.51 -10.89 8.89
N TYR A 305 4.24 -10.46 8.84
CA TYR A 305 3.90 -9.12 8.32
C TYR A 305 2.55 -8.53 8.81
N PHE A 306 2.48 -7.19 8.84
CA PHE A 306 1.33 -6.25 8.79
C PHE A 306 0.93 -5.44 10.03
N THR A 307 1.58 -4.29 10.17
CA THR A 307 0.89 -3.00 10.38
C THR A 307 0.72 -2.37 8.99
N MET A 308 -0.51 -2.02 8.57
CA MET A 308 -0.71 -1.18 7.38
C MET A 308 -0.14 0.22 7.69
N PRO A 309 0.75 0.78 6.86
CA PRO A 309 1.16 2.18 6.99
C PRO A 309 -0.06 3.10 6.87
N SER A 310 0.00 4.28 7.48
CA SER A 310 -0.98 5.33 7.22
C SER A 310 -1.09 5.60 5.72
N LEU A 311 -2.26 5.98 5.21
CA LEU A 311 -2.45 6.54 3.86
C LEU A 311 -1.76 7.91 3.68
N LEU A 312 -0.91 8.31 4.62
CA LEU A 312 -0.06 9.49 4.57
C LEU A 312 1.37 9.02 4.30
N GLY A 313 2.04 9.68 3.35
CA GLY A 313 3.46 9.46 3.08
C GLY A 313 4.34 9.76 4.29
N TYR A 314 5.60 9.36 4.22
CA TYR A 314 6.57 9.58 5.27
C TYR A 314 7.05 11.03 5.28
N SER A 315 7.40 11.55 6.46
CA SER A 315 8.00 12.87 6.54
C SER A 315 9.39 12.87 5.91
N LEU A 316 9.81 14.02 5.37
CA LEU A 316 11.17 14.20 4.86
C LEU A 316 12.21 13.86 5.93
N GLN A 317 11.94 14.17 7.20
CA GLN A 317 12.82 13.84 8.32
C GLN A 317 13.02 12.33 8.47
N GLU A 318 11.95 11.54 8.44
CA GLU A 318 12.05 10.07 8.51
C GLU A 318 12.86 9.51 7.33
N ILE A 319 12.61 10.02 6.12
CA ILE A 319 13.33 9.62 4.90
C ILE A 319 14.82 9.91 5.02
N LEU A 320 15.19 11.13 5.43
CA LEU A 320 16.58 11.55 5.59
C LEU A 320 17.30 10.76 6.69
N ALA A 321 16.60 10.44 7.78
CA ALA A 321 17.17 9.65 8.87
C ALA A 321 17.55 8.24 8.40
N VAL A 322 16.69 7.59 7.61
CA VAL A 322 16.99 6.26 7.04
C VAL A 322 18.05 6.35 5.94
N ALA A 323 18.00 7.38 5.09
CA ALA A 323 18.99 7.58 4.04
C ALA A 323 20.43 7.60 4.59
N ARG A 324 20.68 8.24 5.73
CA ARG A 324 22.01 8.32 6.38
C ARG A 324 22.64 6.98 6.75
N ILE A 325 21.82 5.94 6.92
CA ILE A 325 22.28 4.59 7.27
C ILE A 325 22.04 3.61 6.12
N HIS A 326 21.76 4.12 4.92
CA HIS A 326 21.54 3.32 3.73
C HIS A 326 22.80 3.32 2.84
N PRO A 327 23.14 2.20 2.19
CA PRO A 327 24.31 2.11 1.31
C PRO A 327 24.36 3.05 0.11
N PHE A 328 23.24 3.71 -0.20
CA PHE A 328 23.18 4.73 -1.25
C PHE A 328 23.79 6.06 -0.82
N TYR A 329 23.90 6.31 0.50
CA TYR A 329 24.32 7.59 1.04
C TYR A 329 25.36 7.46 2.16
N SER A 330 25.86 6.26 2.40
CA SER A 330 26.83 5.95 3.46
C SER A 330 27.66 4.73 3.07
N ASP A 331 28.78 4.51 3.77
CA ASP A 331 29.72 3.41 3.50
C ASP A 331 29.25 2.04 4.03
N VAL A 332 27.99 1.91 4.46
CA VAL A 332 27.46 0.63 4.94
C VAL A 332 27.27 -0.35 3.78
N GLU A 333 27.48 -1.64 4.06
CA GLU A 333 27.49 -2.67 3.00
C GLU A 333 26.09 -2.96 2.47
N TYR A 334 25.11 -3.15 3.36
CA TYR A 334 23.73 -3.53 3.05
C TYR A 334 22.68 -2.59 3.66
N PRO A 335 21.47 -2.50 3.06
CA PRO A 335 20.38 -1.70 3.63
C PRO A 335 20.01 -2.13 5.06
N PRO A 336 19.54 -1.19 5.89
CA PRO A 336 19.09 -1.52 7.23
C PRO A 336 17.89 -2.48 7.21
N ASP A 337 17.81 -3.34 8.22
CA ASP A 337 16.65 -4.19 8.40
C ASP A 337 15.42 -3.37 8.88
N ARG A 338 14.24 -4.01 8.88
CA ARG A 338 13.00 -3.33 9.24
C ARG A 338 13.00 -2.81 10.70
N ASN A 339 13.62 -3.52 11.64
CA ASN A 339 13.67 -3.10 13.03
C ASN A 339 14.59 -1.88 13.20
N THR A 340 15.71 -1.84 12.47
CA THR A 340 16.60 -0.68 12.41
C THR A 340 15.88 0.52 11.83
N VAL A 341 15.16 0.37 10.71
CA VAL A 341 14.35 1.44 10.10
C VAL A 341 13.31 1.98 11.08
N GLU A 342 12.57 1.11 11.76
CA GLU A 342 11.58 1.52 12.79
C GLU A 342 12.21 2.25 13.98
N THR A 343 13.42 1.87 14.38
CA THR A 343 14.12 2.50 15.50
C THR A 343 14.59 3.90 15.12
N VAL A 344 15.20 4.05 13.94
CA VAL A 344 15.73 5.32 13.45
C VAL A 344 14.62 6.33 13.18
N THR A 345 13.50 5.89 12.60
CA THR A 345 12.34 6.76 12.36
C THR A 345 11.72 7.28 13.66
N LYS A 346 11.61 6.46 14.71
CA LYS A 346 11.15 6.91 16.03
C LYS A 346 12.09 7.95 16.66
N GLN A 347 13.39 7.84 16.42
CA GLN A 347 14.39 8.79 16.92
C GLN A 347 14.45 10.09 16.09
N ALA A 348 14.11 10.02 14.80
CA ALA A 348 14.12 11.14 13.87
C ALA A 348 13.23 12.31 14.32
N ALA A 349 12.12 12.03 15.01
CA ALA A 349 11.21 13.05 15.56
C ALA A 349 11.86 13.96 16.63
N SER A 350 13.06 13.62 17.12
CA SER A 350 13.74 14.32 18.22
C SER A 350 15.12 14.89 17.86
N SER A 351 15.56 14.72 16.61
CA SER A 351 16.95 15.02 16.19
C SER A 351 16.98 16.08 15.07
N SER A 352 17.92 17.02 15.11
CA SER A 352 18.17 17.93 13.97
C SER A 352 18.81 17.15 12.83
N LEU A 353 18.06 16.90 11.77
CA LEU A 353 18.55 16.19 10.59
C LEU A 353 19.20 17.17 9.59
N PRO A 354 20.15 16.67 8.78
CA PRO A 354 20.78 17.47 7.73
C PRO A 354 19.74 17.96 6.73
N ASP A 355 20.03 19.10 6.10
CA ASP A 355 19.25 19.63 4.98
C ASP A 355 19.27 18.64 3.81
N LEU A 356 18.15 18.49 3.09
CA LEU A 356 18.04 17.63 1.91
C LEU A 356 19.22 17.88 0.94
N ARG A 357 19.60 19.14 0.77
CA ARG A 357 20.66 19.59 -0.14
C ARG A 357 22.06 19.08 0.22
N SER A 358 22.30 18.66 1.46
CA SER A 358 23.61 18.15 1.87
C SER A 358 23.83 16.70 1.45
N LEU A 359 22.78 15.97 1.05
CA LEU A 359 22.93 14.63 0.51
C LEU A 359 23.41 14.66 -0.95
N PRO A 360 24.26 13.71 -1.36
CA PRO A 360 24.69 13.58 -2.75
C PRO A 360 23.51 13.26 -3.67
N LEU A 361 23.69 13.55 -4.96
CA LEU A 361 22.76 13.12 -6.00
C LEU A 361 22.89 11.62 -6.21
N LEU A 362 21.75 10.93 -6.36
CA LEU A 362 21.72 9.50 -6.63
C LEU A 362 21.58 9.26 -8.14
N TRP A 363 22.46 8.45 -8.71
CA TRP A 363 22.48 8.10 -10.13
C TRP A 363 22.16 6.62 -10.35
N LYS A 364 21.77 6.27 -11.58
CA LYS A 364 21.43 4.88 -11.95
C LYS A 364 22.60 3.91 -11.74
N THR A 365 23.84 4.38 -11.89
CA THR A 365 25.07 3.60 -11.68
C THR A 365 25.26 3.17 -10.22
N ASP A 366 24.77 3.96 -9.27
CA ASP A 366 24.93 3.68 -7.83
C ASP A 366 24.11 2.46 -7.39
N LEU A 367 23.11 2.08 -8.21
CA LEU A 367 22.26 0.92 -7.97
C LEU A 367 22.94 -0.42 -8.30
N LEU A 368 23.96 -0.40 -9.18
CA LEU A 368 24.55 -1.61 -9.77
C LEU A 368 25.15 -2.55 -8.71
N ARG A 369 25.75 -2.02 -7.64
CA ARG A 369 26.43 -2.83 -6.60
C ARG A 369 25.44 -3.77 -5.91
N LEU A 370 24.33 -3.24 -5.39
CA LEU A 370 23.33 -4.03 -4.66
C LEU A 370 22.55 -4.98 -5.57
N VAL A 371 22.41 -4.64 -6.86
CA VAL A 371 21.75 -5.50 -7.87
C VAL A 371 22.63 -6.67 -8.31
N LYS A 372 23.96 -6.54 -8.24
CA LYS A 372 24.91 -7.63 -8.59
C LYS A 372 25.22 -8.57 -7.43
N ASP A 373 25.07 -8.08 -6.20
CA ASP A 373 25.34 -8.90 -5.02
C ASP A 373 24.20 -9.91 -4.77
N HIS A 374 24.52 -11.20 -4.81
CA HIS A 374 23.61 -12.32 -4.57
C HIS A 374 23.72 -12.91 -3.15
N SER A 375 24.49 -12.27 -2.27
CA SER A 375 24.60 -12.65 -0.87
C SER A 375 23.22 -12.73 -0.20
N ARG A 376 23.06 -13.70 0.71
CA ARG A 376 21.85 -13.82 1.55
C ARG A 376 21.72 -12.67 2.54
N ASP A 377 22.81 -11.98 2.83
CA ASP A 377 22.83 -10.84 3.74
C ASP A 377 22.41 -9.53 3.04
N ASN A 378 22.29 -9.56 1.70
CA ASN A 378 21.83 -8.43 0.90
C ASN A 378 20.33 -8.18 1.10
N THR A 379 20.01 -7.46 2.17
CA THR A 379 18.65 -7.08 2.55
C THR A 379 17.93 -6.32 1.44
N TYR A 380 18.62 -5.62 0.52
CA TYR A 380 18.02 -4.93 -0.62
C TYR A 380 17.05 -5.82 -1.42
N ARG A 381 17.31 -7.13 -1.47
CA ARG A 381 16.52 -8.13 -2.21
C ARG A 381 15.37 -8.75 -1.41
N HIS A 382 15.26 -8.49 -0.10
CA HIS A 382 14.25 -9.13 0.74
C HIS A 382 12.92 -8.39 0.67
N SER A 383 11.82 -9.09 0.39
CA SER A 383 10.45 -8.53 0.43
C SER A 383 10.28 -7.25 -0.38
N VAL A 384 10.76 -7.29 -1.62
CA VAL A 384 10.72 -6.14 -2.52
C VAL A 384 9.82 -6.36 -3.72
N TYR A 385 9.09 -5.33 -4.07
CA TYR A 385 8.55 -5.12 -5.40
C TYR A 385 9.71 -4.73 -6.32
N THR A 386 9.93 -5.54 -7.35
CA THR A 386 10.95 -5.31 -8.37
C THR A 386 10.29 -5.04 -9.71
N SER A 387 10.80 -4.04 -10.42
CA SER A 387 10.53 -3.78 -11.83
C SER A 387 11.84 -3.40 -12.50
N VAL A 388 12.04 -3.86 -13.72
CA VAL A 388 13.20 -3.50 -14.53
C VAL A 388 12.98 -2.16 -15.21
N THR A 389 14.04 -1.41 -15.47
CA THR A 389 13.91 -0.11 -16.16
C THR A 389 13.57 -0.32 -17.62
N GLY A 390 12.56 0.37 -18.16
CA GLY A 390 12.31 0.43 -19.59
C GLY A 390 13.50 1.11 -20.32
N GLY A 391 13.92 0.58 -21.46
CA GLY A 391 14.96 1.20 -22.29
C GLY A 391 16.39 1.15 -21.73
N GLY A 392 16.75 0.12 -20.98
CA GLY A 392 18.15 -0.10 -20.58
C GLY A 392 18.88 -0.95 -21.60
N SER A 393 19.48 -0.34 -22.61
CA SER A 393 20.22 -1.02 -23.69
C SER A 393 21.61 -1.58 -23.27
N GLY A 394 21.83 -1.74 -21.97
CA GLY A 394 23.03 -2.37 -21.40
C GLY A 394 22.89 -3.89 -21.31
N SER A 395 24.02 -4.60 -21.27
CA SER A 395 24.09 -6.06 -21.17
C SER A 395 23.47 -6.66 -19.89
N GLN A 396 22.94 -5.85 -18.96
CA GLN A 396 22.48 -6.29 -17.65
C GLN A 396 21.16 -5.64 -17.23
N THR A 397 20.20 -6.50 -16.88
CA THR A 397 18.89 -6.11 -16.36
C THR A 397 19.00 -5.45 -14.98
N LEU A 398 18.82 -4.13 -14.93
CA LEU A 398 18.74 -3.35 -13.70
C LEU A 398 17.31 -3.35 -13.14
N PHE A 399 17.16 -3.51 -11.83
CA PHE A 399 15.87 -3.33 -11.15
C PHE A 399 16.01 -2.42 -9.92
N PHE A 400 14.97 -1.63 -9.67
CA PHE A 400 14.83 -0.92 -8.41
C PHE A 400 13.98 -1.75 -7.45
N ALA A 401 14.43 -1.86 -6.20
CA ALA A 401 13.77 -2.65 -5.18
C ALA A 401 13.01 -1.72 -4.22
N THR A 402 11.68 -1.76 -4.24
CA THR A 402 10.85 -1.04 -3.26
C THR A 402 10.26 -2.04 -2.28
N ASP A 403 10.12 -1.75 -0.98
CA ASP A 403 9.42 -2.67 -0.08
C ASP A 403 8.01 -2.96 -0.61
N VAL A 404 7.60 -4.23 -0.60
CA VAL A 404 6.33 -4.65 -1.22
C VAL A 404 5.12 -3.90 -0.63
N PHE A 405 5.17 -3.47 0.63
CA PHE A 405 4.04 -2.84 1.32
C PHE A 405 4.07 -1.32 1.22
N GLU A 406 5.25 -0.73 1.27
CA GLU A 406 5.45 0.68 0.87
C GLU A 406 4.91 0.89 -0.56
N ASN A 407 5.21 -0.03 -1.48
CA ASN A 407 4.67 0.00 -2.84
C ASN A 407 3.12 -0.06 -2.89
N ARG A 408 2.48 -0.93 -2.08
CA ARG A 408 1.00 -1.00 -2.04
C ARG A 408 0.38 0.31 -1.54
N VAL A 409 0.96 0.92 -0.52
CA VAL A 409 0.49 2.21 0.00
C VAL A 409 0.72 3.33 -1.02
N HIS A 410 1.88 3.33 -1.70
CA HIS A 410 2.16 4.28 -2.77
C HIS A 410 1.10 4.21 -3.88
N ARG A 411 0.77 2.99 -4.35
CA ARG A 411 -0.25 2.77 -5.39
C ARG A 411 -1.66 3.19 -4.94
N ALA A 412 -2.03 2.91 -3.69
CA ALA A 412 -3.31 3.36 -3.14
C ALA A 412 -3.42 4.90 -3.11
N ASN A 413 -2.36 5.58 -2.69
CA ASN A 413 -2.30 7.05 -2.70
C ASN A 413 -2.32 7.63 -4.12
N PHE A 414 -1.65 6.97 -5.08
CA PHE A 414 -1.73 7.38 -6.48
C PHE A 414 -3.13 7.17 -7.07
N GLY A 415 -3.83 6.09 -6.68
CA GLY A 415 -5.25 5.90 -7.01
C GLY A 415 -6.14 7.03 -6.49
N ARG A 416 -5.87 7.54 -5.28
CA ARG A 416 -6.54 8.74 -4.76
C ARG A 416 -6.25 9.98 -5.62
N LEU A 417 -5.01 10.18 -6.05
CA LEU A 417 -4.64 11.28 -6.96
C LEU A 417 -5.41 11.19 -8.29
N LEU A 418 -5.49 9.99 -8.90
CA LEU A 418 -6.25 9.76 -10.13
C LEU A 418 -7.73 10.12 -9.99
N ARG A 419 -8.34 9.76 -8.87
CA ARG A 419 -9.74 10.10 -8.54
C ARG A 419 -9.92 11.60 -8.32
N ASN A 420 -9.08 12.21 -7.49
CA ASN A 420 -9.18 13.63 -7.11
C ASN A 420 -8.92 14.58 -8.28
N THR A 421 -8.19 14.13 -9.31
CA THR A 421 -7.92 14.87 -10.54
C THR A 421 -8.89 14.53 -11.67
N GLY A 422 -9.86 13.64 -11.43
CA GLY A 422 -10.86 13.23 -12.42
C GLY A 422 -10.30 12.48 -13.63
N VAL A 423 -9.04 12.02 -13.57
CA VAL A 423 -8.45 11.15 -14.61
C VAL A 423 -9.19 9.83 -14.64
N ILE A 424 -9.53 9.29 -13.46
CA ILE A 424 -10.38 8.10 -13.30
C ILE A 424 -11.64 8.47 -12.51
N LYS A 425 -12.77 7.90 -12.94
CA LYS A 425 -14.07 7.96 -12.28
C LYS A 425 -14.55 6.54 -11.94
N ASP A 426 -15.54 6.45 -11.05
CA ASP A 426 -16.11 5.19 -10.60
C ASP A 426 -16.93 4.46 -11.67
N ASP A 427 -17.44 5.19 -12.67
CA ASP A 427 -18.14 4.65 -13.83
C ASP A 427 -17.23 4.26 -15.00
N ASP A 428 -15.91 4.44 -14.87
CA ASP A 428 -14.96 4.06 -15.92
C ASP A 428 -14.78 2.53 -15.98
N TRP A 429 -14.91 2.01 -17.20
CA TRP A 429 -14.44 0.71 -17.65
C TRP A 429 -13.19 0.91 -18.51
N VAL A 430 -12.04 0.52 -17.94
CA VAL A 430 -10.72 0.73 -18.52
C VAL A 430 -10.19 -0.55 -19.15
N LEU A 431 -9.85 -0.54 -20.43
CA LEU A 431 -9.09 -1.61 -21.07
C LEU A 431 -7.63 -1.20 -21.15
N SER A 432 -6.76 -1.91 -20.44
CA SER A 432 -5.33 -1.62 -20.39
C SER A 432 -4.52 -2.56 -21.29
N THR A 433 -3.75 -1.99 -22.22
CA THR A 433 -2.86 -2.69 -23.16
C THR A 433 -1.38 -2.44 -22.84
N HIS A 434 -1.07 -1.91 -21.66
CA HIS A 434 0.30 -1.74 -21.19
C HIS A 434 1.10 -3.05 -21.18
N TRP A 435 2.41 -2.91 -21.28
CA TRP A 435 3.34 -4.03 -21.19
C TRP A 435 3.26 -4.80 -19.87
N GLY A 436 3.17 -6.12 -19.98
CA GLY A 436 3.29 -7.07 -18.87
C GLY A 436 4.17 -8.25 -19.26
N GLY A 437 5.02 -8.71 -18.34
CA GLY A 437 6.02 -9.75 -18.60
C GLY A 437 7.43 -9.17 -18.68
N HIS A 438 8.43 -10.02 -18.96
CA HIS A 438 9.85 -9.63 -19.05
C HIS A 438 10.35 -8.80 -17.85
N LEU A 439 9.79 -9.05 -16.66
CA LEU A 439 10.05 -8.31 -15.42
C LEU A 439 9.64 -6.82 -15.44
N TYR A 440 9.05 -6.33 -16.54
CA TYR A 440 8.45 -5.01 -16.64
C TYR A 440 6.99 -5.08 -16.17
N ARG A 441 6.62 -4.17 -15.26
CA ARG A 441 5.36 -4.28 -14.50
C ARG A 441 4.39 -3.13 -14.72
N SER A 442 4.43 -2.48 -15.90
CA SER A 442 3.53 -1.37 -16.22
C SER A 442 2.06 -1.78 -16.21
N LEU A 443 1.71 -2.96 -16.74
CA LEU A 443 0.34 -3.49 -16.71
C LEU A 443 -0.16 -3.71 -15.27
N ASP A 444 0.64 -4.39 -14.45
CA ASP A 444 0.32 -4.67 -13.04
C ASP A 444 0.18 -3.39 -12.21
N LEU A 445 1.08 -2.44 -12.42
CA LEU A 445 1.01 -1.12 -11.79
C LEU A 445 -0.26 -0.39 -12.19
N THR A 446 -0.55 -0.31 -13.48
CA THR A 446 -1.68 0.45 -14.02
C THR A 446 -3.02 -0.13 -13.58
N CYS A 447 -3.18 -1.46 -13.62
CA CYS A 447 -4.42 -2.09 -13.18
C CYS A 447 -4.70 -1.76 -11.71
N GLU A 448 -3.70 -1.90 -10.83
CA GLU A 448 -3.89 -1.66 -9.40
C GLU A 448 -4.18 -0.19 -9.06
N ILE A 449 -3.50 0.78 -9.70
CA ILE A 449 -3.78 2.20 -9.43
C ILE A 449 -5.16 2.62 -9.92
N VAL A 450 -5.63 2.04 -11.03
CA VAL A 450 -6.98 2.26 -11.58
C VAL A 450 -8.05 1.65 -10.67
N GLU A 451 -7.82 0.43 -10.17
CA GLU A 451 -8.70 -0.21 -9.17
C GLU A 451 -8.77 0.60 -7.87
N ASN A 452 -7.62 1.07 -7.36
CA ASN A 452 -7.57 1.93 -6.19
C ASN A 452 -8.28 3.28 -6.42
N ALA A 453 -8.28 3.79 -7.66
CA ALA A 453 -9.04 4.97 -8.04
C ALA A 453 -10.56 4.71 -8.09
N GLY A 454 -10.99 3.45 -8.18
CA GLY A 454 -12.39 3.02 -8.07
C GLY A 454 -13.04 2.57 -9.38
N ALA A 455 -12.27 2.47 -10.47
CA ALA A 455 -12.77 2.02 -11.77
C ALA A 455 -12.70 0.50 -11.95
N SER A 456 -13.42 -0.01 -12.95
CA SER A 456 -13.29 -1.39 -13.43
C SER A 456 -12.17 -1.47 -14.46
N VAL A 457 -11.28 -2.47 -14.37
CA VAL A 457 -10.17 -2.63 -15.32
C VAL A 457 -10.14 -4.02 -15.96
N LEU A 458 -9.88 -4.04 -17.26
CA LEU A 458 -9.65 -5.24 -18.07
C LEU A 458 -8.18 -5.25 -18.51
N ALA A 459 -7.42 -6.24 -18.06
CA ALA A 459 -5.99 -6.37 -18.33
C ALA A 459 -5.74 -7.13 -19.66
N ALA A 460 -5.82 -6.43 -20.80
CA ALA A 460 -5.53 -7.02 -22.11
C ALA A 460 -4.03 -7.30 -22.30
N GLY A 461 -3.18 -6.36 -21.85
CA GLY A 461 -1.73 -6.43 -22.03
C GLY A 461 -1.26 -6.15 -23.47
N SER A 462 0.04 -5.93 -23.64
CA SER A 462 0.65 -5.51 -24.91
C SER A 462 0.72 -6.60 -25.98
N THR A 463 0.68 -7.87 -25.60
CA THR A 463 0.79 -9.00 -26.54
C THR A 463 -0.55 -9.43 -27.14
N MET A 464 -1.67 -8.86 -26.67
CA MET A 464 -2.98 -9.16 -27.22
C MET A 464 -3.12 -8.57 -28.62
N PRO A 465 -3.52 -9.35 -29.65
CA PRO A 465 -3.69 -8.82 -30.99
C PRO A 465 -4.68 -7.65 -31.04
N VAL A 466 -4.33 -6.58 -31.77
CA VAL A 466 -5.12 -5.35 -31.86
C VAL A 466 -6.59 -5.61 -32.25
N SER A 467 -6.84 -6.56 -33.16
CA SER A 467 -8.21 -6.95 -33.54
C SER A 467 -9.02 -7.52 -32.38
N LYS A 468 -8.40 -8.30 -31.49
CA LYS A 468 -9.04 -8.81 -30.27
C LYS A 468 -9.27 -7.71 -29.24
N VAL A 469 -8.32 -6.79 -29.10
CA VAL A 469 -8.49 -5.60 -28.26
C VAL A 469 -9.72 -4.81 -28.70
N VAL A 470 -9.88 -4.58 -30.01
CA VAL A 470 -11.05 -3.84 -30.53
C VAL A 470 -12.36 -4.61 -30.33
N ASN A 471 -12.37 -5.94 -30.46
CA ASN A 471 -13.55 -6.72 -30.09
C ASN A 471 -13.93 -6.52 -28.61
N LEU A 472 -12.96 -6.52 -27.70
CA LEU A 472 -13.22 -6.27 -26.27
C LEU A 472 -13.77 -4.87 -26.04
N LEU A 473 -13.29 -3.85 -26.77
CA LEU A 473 -13.83 -2.49 -26.70
C LEU A 473 -15.33 -2.45 -27.03
N GLN A 474 -15.77 -3.28 -27.99
CA GLN A 474 -17.17 -3.38 -28.40
C GLN A 474 -18.00 -4.24 -27.44
N ASP A 475 -17.53 -5.45 -27.12
CA ASP A 475 -18.26 -6.45 -26.34
C ASP A 475 -18.53 -6.00 -24.90
N PHE A 476 -17.55 -5.34 -24.29
CA PHE A 476 -17.63 -4.85 -22.92
C PHE A 476 -18.01 -3.37 -22.83
N GLN A 477 -18.29 -2.72 -23.97
CA GLN A 477 -18.60 -1.28 -24.04
C GLN A 477 -17.63 -0.41 -23.25
N VAL A 478 -16.33 -0.71 -23.38
CA VAL A 478 -15.24 0.00 -22.71
C VAL A 478 -15.29 1.48 -23.11
N ASN A 479 -15.23 2.38 -22.12
CA ASN A 479 -15.21 3.82 -22.36
C ASN A 479 -13.80 4.44 -22.23
N VAL A 480 -12.84 3.72 -21.64
CA VAL A 480 -11.44 4.18 -21.47
C VAL A 480 -10.44 3.20 -22.07
N LEU A 481 -9.62 3.65 -23.00
CA LEU A 481 -8.45 2.90 -23.49
C LEU A 481 -7.18 3.41 -22.81
N ALA A 482 -6.39 2.51 -22.21
CA ALA A 482 -5.15 2.85 -21.55
C ALA A 482 -3.97 2.03 -22.08
N GLY A 483 -2.84 2.66 -22.38
CA GLY A 483 -1.64 1.98 -22.90
C GLY A 483 -0.46 2.93 -23.03
N ASP A 484 0.71 2.43 -23.42
CA ASP A 484 1.75 3.33 -23.92
C ASP A 484 1.31 4.00 -25.23
N SER A 485 1.94 5.13 -25.55
CA SER A 485 1.58 5.95 -26.71
C SER A 485 1.55 5.16 -28.02
N SER A 486 2.53 4.27 -28.25
CA SER A 486 2.59 3.45 -29.46
C SER A 486 1.43 2.47 -29.56
N GLN A 487 1.11 1.75 -28.48
CA GLN A 487 -0.03 0.82 -28.44
C GLN A 487 -1.37 1.54 -28.66
N VAL A 488 -1.56 2.69 -28.01
CA VAL A 488 -2.77 3.50 -28.18
C VAL A 488 -2.95 3.90 -29.65
N ILE A 489 -1.90 4.39 -30.29
CA ILE A 489 -1.97 4.82 -31.70
C ILE A 489 -2.20 3.63 -32.64
N SER A 490 -1.55 2.49 -32.43
CA SER A 490 -1.77 1.29 -33.24
C SER A 490 -3.24 0.83 -33.20
N ILE A 491 -3.85 0.86 -32.01
CA ILE A 491 -5.27 0.50 -31.82
C ILE A 491 -6.19 1.51 -32.52
N VAL A 492 -5.94 2.82 -32.36
CA VAL A 492 -6.72 3.86 -33.04
C VAL A 492 -6.60 3.75 -34.56
N GLN A 493 -5.40 3.47 -35.07
CA GLN A 493 -5.17 3.23 -36.50
C GLN A 493 -5.97 2.02 -36.98
N HIS A 494 -6.02 0.92 -36.22
CA HIS A 494 -6.86 -0.23 -36.57
C HIS A 494 -8.35 0.12 -36.56
N ILE A 495 -8.82 0.93 -35.60
CA ILE A 495 -10.22 1.41 -35.57
C ILE A 495 -10.55 2.23 -36.83
N SER A 496 -9.57 2.98 -37.36
CA SER A 496 -9.73 3.78 -38.58
C SER A 496 -9.99 2.93 -39.84
N THR A 497 -9.56 1.67 -39.87
CA THR A 497 -9.76 0.75 -41.00
C THR A 497 -11.05 -0.05 -40.91
N LEU A 498 -11.71 -0.04 -39.75
CA LEU A 498 -12.99 -0.73 -39.57
C LEU A 498 -14.13 -0.07 -40.34
N PRO A 499 -15.11 -0.85 -40.86
CA PRO A 499 -16.34 -0.32 -41.42
C PRO A 499 -17.12 0.55 -40.41
N SER A 500 -17.86 1.55 -40.91
CA SER A 500 -18.61 2.48 -40.06
C SER A 500 -19.59 1.79 -39.09
N SER A 501 -20.16 0.65 -39.49
CA SER A 501 -21.06 -0.16 -38.65
C SER A 501 -20.38 -0.76 -37.42
N GLU A 502 -19.10 -1.12 -37.51
CA GLU A 502 -18.31 -1.64 -36.40
C GLU A 502 -17.75 -0.51 -35.54
N ARG A 503 -17.30 0.57 -36.19
CA ARG A 503 -16.77 1.75 -35.49
C ARG A 503 -17.80 2.38 -34.55
N TYR A 504 -19.08 2.42 -34.93
CA TYR A 504 -20.15 2.98 -34.09
C TYR A 504 -20.36 2.23 -32.77
N LYS A 505 -19.95 0.97 -32.66
CA LYS A 505 -20.06 0.17 -31.43
C LYS A 505 -19.02 0.57 -30.38
N ILE A 506 -17.94 1.22 -30.77
CA ILE A 506 -16.87 1.66 -29.86
C ILE A 506 -17.31 2.94 -29.16
N LYS A 507 -17.32 2.93 -27.81
CA LYS A 507 -17.84 4.01 -26.97
C LYS A 507 -16.76 4.72 -26.14
N LEU A 508 -15.54 4.76 -26.65
CA LEU A 508 -14.43 5.45 -26.00
C LEU A 508 -14.77 6.94 -25.82
N ASN A 509 -14.66 7.43 -24.59
CA ASN A 509 -14.75 8.84 -24.25
C ASN A 509 -13.44 9.38 -23.64
N LYS A 510 -12.49 8.49 -23.34
CA LYS A 510 -11.22 8.81 -22.72
C LYS A 510 -10.10 7.90 -23.21
N ILE A 511 -8.91 8.46 -23.35
CA ILE A 511 -7.64 7.76 -23.56
C ILE A 511 -6.69 8.14 -22.42
N ILE A 512 -5.95 7.17 -21.92
CA ILE A 512 -4.88 7.38 -20.94
C ILE A 512 -3.58 6.82 -21.50
N TYR A 513 -2.64 7.69 -21.86
CA TYR A 513 -1.35 7.26 -22.38
C TYR A 513 -0.22 7.37 -21.34
N THR A 514 0.82 6.54 -21.46
CA THR A 514 2.04 6.60 -20.65
C THR A 514 3.30 6.50 -21.51
N SER A 515 4.46 6.51 -20.84
CA SER A 515 5.81 6.29 -21.40
C SER A 515 6.32 7.45 -22.25
N GLU A 516 5.62 7.83 -23.31
CA GLU A 516 6.03 8.87 -24.26
C GLU A 516 4.95 9.92 -24.45
N SER A 517 5.34 11.13 -24.82
CA SER A 517 4.37 12.16 -25.19
C SER A 517 3.75 11.87 -26.56
N LEU A 518 2.43 12.03 -26.68
CA LEU A 518 1.77 12.01 -27.98
C LEU A 518 2.09 13.29 -28.76
N THR A 519 2.56 13.14 -30.00
CA THR A 519 2.84 14.26 -30.91
C THR A 519 1.55 14.95 -31.34
N ALA A 520 1.67 16.19 -31.86
CA ALA A 520 0.52 16.93 -32.40
C ALA A 520 -0.21 16.14 -33.50
N ALA A 521 0.54 15.45 -34.37
CA ALA A 521 -0.02 14.62 -35.43
C ALA A 521 -0.78 13.41 -34.88
N GLN A 522 -0.22 12.73 -33.87
CA GLN A 522 -0.88 11.60 -33.21
C GLN A 522 -2.17 12.03 -32.49
N ARG A 523 -2.14 13.15 -31.75
CA ARG A 523 -3.35 13.70 -31.12
C ARG A 523 -4.42 14.05 -32.15
N LYS A 524 -4.04 14.70 -33.26
CA LYS A 524 -4.97 15.02 -34.35
C LYS A 524 -5.57 13.75 -34.96
N HIS A 525 -4.76 12.70 -35.14
CA HIS A 525 -5.24 11.41 -35.63
C HIS A 525 -6.27 10.80 -34.67
N VAL A 526 -5.99 10.77 -33.37
CA VAL A 526 -6.92 10.31 -32.32
C VAL A 526 -8.26 11.05 -32.40
N TYR A 527 -8.24 12.39 -32.43
CA TYR A 527 -9.47 13.18 -32.54
C TYR A 527 -10.24 12.95 -33.84
N THR A 528 -9.52 12.71 -34.95
CA THR A 528 -10.15 12.44 -36.25
C THR A 528 -10.94 11.12 -36.24
N ILE A 529 -10.42 10.10 -35.56
CA ILE A 529 -11.03 8.76 -35.56
C ILE A 529 -12.08 8.59 -34.45
N LEU A 530 -11.82 9.11 -33.25
CA LEU A 530 -12.66 8.89 -32.07
C LEU A 530 -13.55 10.09 -31.71
N GLY A 531 -13.36 11.24 -32.35
CA GLY A 531 -14.08 12.48 -32.01
C GLY A 531 -13.56 13.11 -30.72
N CYS A 532 -14.45 13.76 -29.96
CA CYS A 532 -14.11 14.54 -28.76
C CYS A 532 -13.82 13.67 -27.53
N VAL A 533 -12.81 12.79 -27.60
CA VAL A 533 -12.32 12.01 -26.46
C VAL A 533 -11.39 12.84 -25.57
N LYS A 534 -11.39 12.60 -24.26
CA LYS A 534 -10.40 13.21 -23.36
C LYS A 534 -9.09 12.45 -23.42
N ILE A 535 -7.98 13.13 -23.72
CA ILE A 535 -6.65 12.54 -23.74
C ILE A 535 -5.94 12.90 -22.43
N CYS A 536 -5.89 11.95 -21.50
CA CYS A 536 -5.18 12.05 -20.22
C CYS A 536 -3.84 11.31 -20.28
N SER A 537 -2.99 11.53 -19.27
CA SER A 537 -1.71 10.82 -19.16
C SER A 537 -1.34 10.51 -17.70
N MET A 538 -0.49 9.50 -17.51
CA MET A 538 0.14 9.19 -16.23
C MET A 538 1.66 9.13 -16.40
N ALA A 539 2.39 9.72 -15.45
CA ALA A 539 3.84 9.73 -15.40
C ALA A 539 4.33 8.88 -14.22
N GLY A 540 5.36 8.09 -14.49
CA GLY A 540 6.00 7.21 -13.53
C GLY A 540 7.31 6.66 -14.07
N SER A 541 8.14 6.11 -13.19
CA SER A 541 9.35 5.38 -13.56
C SER A 541 9.43 4.07 -12.79
N SER A 542 10.29 3.15 -13.25
CA SER A 542 10.51 1.88 -12.53
C SER A 542 11.23 2.12 -11.21
N GLU A 543 12.03 3.17 -11.15
CA GLU A 543 12.76 3.62 -9.98
C GLU A 543 11.81 4.25 -8.97
N ALA A 544 10.99 5.23 -9.36
CA ALA A 544 10.18 6.03 -8.43
C ALA A 544 8.76 5.50 -8.22
N GLY A 545 8.24 4.67 -9.13
CA GLY A 545 6.81 4.37 -9.21
C GLY A 545 6.03 5.52 -9.87
N PRO A 546 4.69 5.51 -9.77
CA PRO A 546 3.84 6.53 -10.37
C PRO A 546 3.93 7.83 -9.55
N PHE A 547 4.04 8.98 -10.21
CA PHE A 547 4.21 10.27 -9.51
C PHE A 547 3.39 11.43 -10.06
N GLY A 548 2.92 11.38 -11.30
CA GLY A 548 2.22 12.51 -11.91
C GLY A 548 1.05 12.10 -12.80
N VAL A 549 0.07 13.00 -12.93
CA VAL A 549 -1.11 12.80 -13.78
C VAL A 549 -1.37 14.04 -14.64
N SER A 550 -1.84 13.84 -15.87
CA SER A 550 -2.23 14.92 -16.78
C SER A 550 -3.70 14.75 -17.16
N ASN A 551 -4.47 15.84 -17.02
CA ASN A 551 -5.86 15.93 -17.41
C ASN A 551 -6.09 17.27 -18.12
N PRO A 552 -6.58 17.30 -19.37
CA PRO A 552 -6.81 18.54 -20.12
C PRO A 552 -7.80 19.51 -19.46
N ASP A 553 -8.64 19.03 -18.53
CA ASP A 553 -9.51 19.90 -17.74
C ASP A 553 -8.73 20.71 -16.68
N LEU A 554 -7.52 20.25 -16.29
CA LEU A 554 -6.72 20.81 -15.22
C LEU A 554 -5.43 21.49 -15.71
N THR A 555 -4.79 20.90 -16.72
CA THR A 555 -3.53 21.38 -17.30
C THR A 555 -3.80 22.15 -18.59
N GLU A 556 -2.94 23.13 -18.89
CA GLU A 556 -2.98 23.81 -20.17
C GLU A 556 -2.38 22.87 -21.22
N VAL A 557 -3.19 22.48 -22.20
CA VAL A 557 -2.72 21.67 -23.33
C VAL A 557 -2.56 22.61 -24.51
N ASP A 558 -1.35 23.09 -24.73
CA ASP A 558 -0.98 23.69 -26.00
C ASP A 558 -0.67 22.54 -26.98
N PRO A 559 -1.45 22.35 -28.06
CA PRO A 559 -1.22 21.28 -29.03
C PRO A 559 0.12 21.39 -29.76
N ALA A 560 0.77 22.56 -29.73
CA ALA A 560 2.08 22.81 -30.33
C ALA A 560 3.23 22.77 -29.31
N ALA A 561 2.94 22.62 -28.01
CA ALA A 561 3.98 22.59 -26.99
C ALA A 561 4.82 21.30 -27.05
N ASP A 562 6.12 21.48 -26.84
CA ASP A 562 7.14 20.42 -26.74
C ASP A 562 7.22 19.84 -25.32
N TYR A 563 6.20 20.05 -24.49
CA TYR A 563 6.16 19.65 -23.09
C TYR A 563 4.82 19.05 -22.68
N ALA A 564 4.85 18.33 -21.56
CA ALA A 564 3.65 17.81 -20.92
C ALA A 564 3.61 18.22 -19.44
N ASP A 565 2.47 18.73 -19.00
CA ASP A 565 2.22 19.12 -17.62
C ASP A 565 1.62 17.96 -16.83
N PHE A 566 2.22 17.65 -15.68
CA PHE A 566 1.78 16.63 -14.76
C PHE A 566 1.55 17.21 -13.37
N ILE A 567 0.35 17.01 -12.84
CA ILE A 567 0.01 17.32 -11.45
C ILE A 567 0.55 16.19 -10.56
N PHE A 568 1.24 16.55 -9.49
CA PHE A 568 1.76 15.61 -8.49
C PHE A 568 1.44 16.07 -7.07
N ASP A 569 1.46 15.10 -6.15
CA ASP A 569 1.20 15.30 -4.72
C ASP A 569 2.51 15.47 -3.94
N THR A 570 2.70 16.65 -3.33
CA THR A 570 3.89 17.00 -2.55
C THR A 570 4.04 16.20 -1.25
N ARG A 571 2.98 15.51 -0.81
CA ARG A 571 3.03 14.56 0.32
C ARG A 571 3.69 13.23 -0.07
N MET A 572 3.84 12.96 -1.37
CA MET A 572 4.40 11.73 -1.91
C MET A 572 5.74 11.95 -2.63
N ASN A 573 5.93 13.13 -3.24
CA ASN A 573 7.14 13.43 -4.01
C ASN A 573 7.62 14.87 -3.77
N ILE A 574 8.94 15.02 -3.69
CA ILE A 574 9.62 16.32 -3.74
C ILE A 574 10.47 16.33 -5.01
N PHE A 575 10.34 17.37 -5.82
CA PHE A 575 11.16 17.59 -7.01
C PHE A 575 12.05 18.82 -6.81
N GLU A 576 13.32 18.69 -7.18
CA GLU A 576 14.26 19.79 -7.31
C GLU A 576 14.62 19.95 -8.79
N ILE A 577 14.60 21.19 -9.30
CA ILE A 577 15.08 21.49 -10.65
C ILE A 577 16.50 22.04 -10.51
N LEU A 578 17.48 21.33 -11.08
CA LEU A 578 18.90 21.68 -10.99
C LEU A 578 19.41 22.28 -12.31
N PRO A 579 20.45 23.11 -12.29
CA PRO A 579 21.06 23.63 -13.52
C PRO A 579 21.44 22.52 -14.51
N LEU A 580 21.33 22.77 -15.82
CA LEU A 580 21.74 21.82 -16.88
C LEU A 580 23.23 21.49 -16.87
N SER A 581 24.04 22.29 -16.17
CA SER A 581 25.48 22.06 -15.94
C SER A 581 25.76 21.20 -14.70
N CYS A 582 24.72 20.73 -14.01
CA CYS A 582 24.86 19.91 -12.81
C CYS A 582 25.68 18.65 -13.10
N THR A 583 26.89 18.60 -12.56
CA THR A 583 27.73 17.39 -12.52
C THR A 583 27.53 16.65 -11.20
N GLN A 584 28.26 15.57 -10.94
CA GLN A 584 28.16 14.77 -9.70
C GLN A 584 28.42 15.54 -8.38
N MET A 585 28.71 16.84 -8.41
CA MET A 585 29.00 17.64 -7.23
C MET A 585 27.74 17.95 -6.39
N SER A 586 27.81 17.65 -5.10
CA SER A 586 26.79 17.99 -4.10
C SER A 586 26.74 19.50 -3.81
N GLY A 587 25.55 20.01 -3.45
CA GLY A 587 25.38 21.37 -2.89
C GLY A 587 24.89 22.46 -3.86
N LEU A 588 24.52 22.12 -5.10
CA LEU A 588 23.89 23.07 -6.02
C LEU A 588 22.49 23.46 -5.53
N ALA A 589 22.18 24.75 -5.57
CA ALA A 589 20.86 25.27 -5.26
C ALA A 589 19.88 24.94 -6.40
N PRO A 590 18.64 24.51 -6.09
CA PRO A 590 17.59 24.39 -7.09
C PRO A 590 17.32 25.73 -7.78
N LEU A 591 16.98 25.67 -9.05
CA LEU A 591 16.49 26.79 -9.84
C LEU A 591 15.14 27.28 -9.30
N SER A 592 14.81 28.52 -9.66
CA SER A 592 13.55 29.15 -9.29
C SER A 592 12.36 28.49 -10.00
N GLU A 593 11.17 28.69 -9.47
CA GLU A 593 9.93 28.21 -10.10
C GLU A 593 9.82 28.74 -11.55
N GLY A 594 9.42 27.86 -12.48
CA GLY A 594 9.35 28.14 -13.91
C GLY A 594 10.66 27.98 -14.71
N GLU A 595 11.83 27.94 -14.05
CA GLU A 595 13.10 27.74 -14.76
C GLU A 595 13.31 26.29 -15.21
N LYS A 596 13.91 26.12 -16.40
CA LYS A 596 14.14 24.81 -17.03
C LYS A 596 15.48 24.22 -16.59
N GLY A 597 15.47 22.98 -16.12
CA GLY A 597 16.67 22.29 -15.66
C GLY A 597 16.51 20.77 -15.52
N MET A 598 17.53 20.10 -14.99
CA MET A 598 17.52 18.66 -14.71
C MET A 598 16.64 18.35 -13.51
N ILE A 599 15.83 17.28 -13.58
CA ILE A 599 14.95 16.90 -12.48
C ILE A 599 15.65 15.92 -11.54
N ALA A 600 15.77 16.30 -10.27
CA ALA A 600 16.06 15.41 -9.16
C ALA A 600 14.78 15.11 -8.36
N GLN A 601 14.52 13.83 -8.08
CA GLN A 601 13.32 13.36 -7.39
C GLN A 601 13.65 12.75 -6.03
N THR A 602 12.89 13.14 -5.01
CA THR A 602 12.87 12.50 -3.70
C THR A 602 11.48 11.91 -3.44
N SER A 603 11.42 10.59 -3.21
CA SER A 603 10.17 9.90 -2.89
C SER A 603 9.93 9.90 -1.38
N LEU A 604 8.75 10.34 -0.97
CA LEU A 604 8.25 10.26 0.40
C LEU A 604 7.37 9.02 0.65
N ALA A 605 7.32 8.11 -0.32
CA ALA A 605 6.45 6.93 -0.28
C ALA A 605 7.14 5.67 0.26
N ARG A 606 8.45 5.73 0.54
CA ARG A 606 9.27 4.56 0.91
C ARG A 606 10.41 4.92 1.84
N LEU A 607 10.60 4.14 2.90
CA LEU A 607 11.69 4.33 3.85
C LEU A 607 12.81 3.34 3.62
N ARG A 608 12.48 2.07 3.40
CA ARG A 608 13.46 0.98 3.51
C ARG A 608 14.60 1.07 2.48
N ASN A 609 14.24 1.35 1.23
CA ASN A 609 15.17 1.63 0.15
C ASN A 609 14.86 3.06 -0.35
N PRO A 610 15.35 4.09 0.36
CA PRO A 610 14.94 5.46 0.13
C PRO A 610 15.50 5.96 -1.21
N LEU A 611 14.69 6.75 -1.91
CA LEU A 611 15.10 7.43 -3.15
C LEU A 611 15.10 8.92 -2.88
N VAL A 612 16.28 9.44 -2.59
CA VAL A 612 16.53 10.84 -2.21
C VAL A 612 17.44 11.46 -3.27
N ARG A 613 17.00 12.58 -3.82
CA ARG A 613 17.69 13.35 -4.89
C ARG A 613 18.17 12.49 -6.05
N TYR A 614 17.30 11.60 -6.52
CA TYR A 614 17.57 10.75 -7.67
C TYR A 614 17.47 11.53 -8.97
N MET A 615 18.54 11.48 -9.76
CA MET A 615 18.58 12.10 -11.07
C MET A 615 17.77 11.27 -12.06
N THR A 616 16.63 11.81 -12.46
CA THR A 616 15.70 11.14 -13.39
C THR A 616 16.30 11.02 -14.80
N GLY A 617 17.15 11.98 -15.19
CA GLY A 617 17.65 12.17 -16.55
C GLY A 617 16.73 13.04 -17.42
N ASP A 618 15.56 13.42 -16.91
CA ASP A 618 14.58 14.26 -17.58
C ASP A 618 14.82 15.75 -17.32
N ILE A 619 14.41 16.58 -18.28
CA ILE A 619 14.42 18.04 -18.17
C ILE A 619 13.01 18.51 -17.83
N GLY A 620 12.91 19.39 -16.84
CA GLY A 620 11.63 19.95 -16.41
C GLY A 620 11.71 21.32 -15.77
N SER A 621 10.53 21.78 -15.36
CA SER A 621 10.33 22.99 -14.57
C SER A 621 9.14 22.79 -13.62
N LEU A 622 9.13 23.47 -12.48
CA LEU A 622 8.03 23.44 -11.52
C LEU A 622 7.13 24.66 -11.68
N HIS A 623 5.82 24.43 -11.49
CA HIS A 623 4.79 25.46 -11.64
C HIS A 623 3.73 25.30 -10.53
N PRO A 624 3.04 26.39 -10.16
CA PRO A 624 1.92 26.33 -9.24
C PRO A 624 0.70 25.70 -9.93
N LEU A 625 -0.27 25.26 -9.13
CA LEU A 625 -1.53 24.77 -9.66
C LEU A 625 -2.32 25.92 -10.31
N SER A 626 -2.85 25.70 -11.51
CA SER A 626 -3.62 26.71 -12.25
C SER A 626 -4.96 27.00 -11.57
N ALA A 627 -5.48 28.22 -11.75
CA ALA A 627 -6.82 28.59 -11.23
C ALA A 627 -7.94 27.72 -11.81
N LYS A 628 -7.77 27.22 -13.04
CA LYS A 628 -8.71 26.28 -13.70
C LYS A 628 -8.78 24.94 -12.96
N ALA A 629 -7.64 24.43 -12.46
CA ALA A 629 -7.59 23.17 -11.74
C ALA A 629 -8.27 23.26 -10.36
N HIS A 630 -8.25 24.43 -9.70
CA HIS A 630 -8.96 24.65 -8.43
C HIS A 630 -10.48 24.39 -8.52
N ALA A 631 -11.10 24.57 -9.70
CA ALA A 631 -12.53 24.31 -9.87
C ALA A 631 -12.89 22.81 -9.85
N HIS A 632 -11.91 21.93 -10.03
CA HIS A 632 -12.12 20.49 -10.23
C HIS A 632 -11.47 19.63 -9.14
N ILE A 633 -10.45 20.14 -8.45
CA ILE A 633 -9.76 19.45 -7.36
C ILE A 633 -10.37 19.87 -6.01
N PRO A 634 -10.59 18.93 -5.06
CA PRO A 634 -11.06 19.26 -3.71
C PRO A 634 -10.17 20.32 -3.02
N LYS A 635 -10.80 21.27 -2.30
CA LYS A 635 -10.12 22.42 -1.69
C LYS A 635 -9.03 22.05 -0.69
N ASP A 636 -9.25 20.97 0.06
CA ASP A 636 -8.33 20.40 1.03
C ASP A 636 -7.06 19.82 0.40
N GLU A 637 -7.08 19.53 -0.90
CA GLU A 637 -5.95 18.97 -1.63
C GLU A 637 -5.06 20.07 -2.25
N TRP A 638 -5.57 21.29 -2.48
CA TRP A 638 -4.83 22.36 -3.17
C TRP A 638 -3.43 22.65 -2.62
N PRO A 639 -3.19 22.73 -1.29
CA PRO A 639 -1.87 23.03 -0.74
C PRO A 639 -0.81 21.98 -1.09
N TYR A 640 -1.24 20.78 -1.48
CA TYR A 640 -0.38 19.64 -1.74
C TYR A 640 -0.20 19.35 -3.23
N MET A 641 -0.86 20.09 -4.12
CA MET A 641 -0.80 19.86 -5.56
C MET A 641 0.12 20.87 -6.23
N ARG A 642 1.04 20.36 -7.05
CA ARG A 642 1.96 21.16 -7.87
C ARG A 642 2.02 20.60 -9.29
N VAL A 643 2.50 21.40 -10.23
CA VAL A 643 2.67 20.99 -11.63
C VAL A 643 4.15 20.81 -11.92
N LEU A 644 4.52 19.62 -12.40
CA LEU A 644 5.80 19.33 -13.02
C LEU A 644 5.62 19.35 -14.53
N ARG A 645 6.26 20.32 -15.20
CA ARG A 645 6.31 20.40 -16.65
C ARG A 645 7.51 19.62 -17.15
N LEU A 646 7.27 18.56 -17.91
CA LEU A 646 8.29 17.69 -18.50
C LEU A 646 8.55 18.06 -19.96
N TYR A 647 9.80 18.31 -20.32
CA TYR A 647 10.26 18.57 -21.69
C TYR A 647 10.89 17.33 -22.35
N GLY A 648 10.79 16.17 -21.69
CA GLY A 648 11.47 14.94 -22.08
C GLY A 648 12.93 14.88 -21.60
N ARG A 649 13.69 13.95 -22.19
CA ARG A 649 15.11 13.74 -21.89
C ARG A 649 15.99 14.86 -22.44
N ASP A 650 17.22 14.91 -21.94
CA ASP A 650 18.22 15.76 -22.54
C ASP A 650 18.58 15.26 -23.95
N ARG A 651 17.90 15.85 -24.95
CA ARG A 651 18.07 15.55 -26.38
C ARG A 651 19.50 15.78 -26.90
N ARG A 652 20.35 16.47 -26.13
CA ARG A 652 21.78 16.63 -26.46
C ARG A 652 22.54 15.30 -26.38
N PHE A 653 22.05 14.35 -25.58
CA PHE A 653 22.74 13.10 -25.27
C PHE A 653 21.89 11.85 -25.55
N SER A 654 20.66 12.00 -26.04
CA SER A 654 19.75 10.86 -26.22
C SER A 654 18.60 11.07 -27.21
N PHE A 655 17.92 9.99 -27.54
CA PHE A 655 16.66 9.96 -28.30
C PHE A 655 15.72 8.85 -27.81
N ASP A 656 14.43 8.95 -28.15
CA ASP A 656 13.39 8.00 -27.76
C ASP A 656 12.87 7.22 -28.99
N TRP A 657 12.58 5.94 -28.81
CA TRP A 657 11.86 5.11 -29.78
C TRP A 657 11.14 3.94 -29.09
N ASP A 658 9.87 3.72 -29.46
CA ASP A 658 9.02 2.63 -28.97
C ASP A 658 8.88 2.54 -27.43
N GLY A 659 8.74 3.67 -26.76
CA GLY A 659 8.62 3.73 -25.31
C GLY A 659 9.94 3.54 -24.56
N ALA A 660 11.06 3.41 -25.29
CA ALA A 660 12.40 3.24 -24.76
C ALA A 660 13.30 4.43 -25.12
N TYR A 661 14.20 4.75 -24.19
CA TYR A 661 15.22 5.79 -24.35
C TYR A 661 16.56 5.16 -24.73
N PHE A 662 17.33 5.84 -25.58
CA PHE A 662 18.65 5.41 -26.01
C PHE A 662 19.68 6.54 -25.87
N ASP A 663 20.74 6.27 -25.10
CA ASP A 663 21.87 7.18 -24.90
C ASP A 663 22.86 7.10 -26.08
N PHE A 664 23.29 8.25 -26.61
CA PHE A 664 24.23 8.29 -27.72
C PHE A 664 25.63 7.76 -27.35
N GLY A 665 26.06 7.95 -26.10
CA GLY A 665 27.32 7.41 -25.59
C GLY A 665 27.29 5.89 -25.52
N VAL A 666 26.26 5.32 -24.89
CA VAL A 666 26.09 3.86 -24.78
C VAL A 666 25.94 3.20 -26.15
N LEU A 667 25.14 3.80 -27.06
CA LEU A 667 25.07 3.34 -28.45
C LEU A 667 26.43 3.44 -29.15
N GLY A 668 27.19 4.51 -28.90
CA GLY A 668 28.54 4.69 -29.41
C GLY A 668 29.48 3.58 -28.96
N GLU A 669 29.42 3.15 -27.69
CA GLU A 669 30.20 2.03 -27.16
C GLU A 669 29.85 0.70 -27.85
N VAL A 670 28.56 0.43 -28.07
CA VAL A 670 28.10 -0.77 -28.79
C VAL A 670 28.59 -0.76 -30.23
N MET A 671 28.48 0.38 -30.91
CA MET A 671 28.92 0.53 -32.30
C MET A 671 30.44 0.46 -32.48
N GLN A 672 31.22 0.55 -31.39
CA GLN A 672 32.68 0.45 -31.38
C GLN A 672 33.20 -0.94 -31.01
N GLN A 673 32.32 -1.92 -30.81
CA GLN A 673 32.75 -3.30 -30.55
C GLN A 673 33.40 -3.91 -31.80
N ASP A 674 34.64 -4.39 -31.64
CA ASP A 674 35.49 -4.88 -32.75
C ASP A 674 34.84 -6.05 -33.52
N ASP A 675 34.04 -6.87 -32.84
CA ASP A 675 33.34 -8.04 -33.38
C ASP A 675 32.11 -7.70 -34.23
N LEU A 676 31.72 -6.43 -34.32
CA LEU A 676 30.64 -5.96 -35.20
C LEU A 676 31.14 -5.39 -36.53
N GLY A 677 32.45 -5.12 -36.66
CA GLY A 677 33.06 -4.68 -37.93
C GLY A 677 32.50 -3.35 -38.48
N ILE A 678 31.89 -2.52 -37.64
CA ILE A 678 31.25 -1.25 -38.00
C ILE A 678 32.30 -0.16 -38.17
N LEU A 679 32.40 0.40 -39.37
CA LEU A 679 33.33 1.48 -39.73
C LEU A 679 32.71 2.86 -39.56
N GLN A 680 31.42 2.98 -39.88
CA GLN A 680 30.65 4.21 -39.73
C GLN A 680 29.17 3.88 -39.52
N TRP A 681 28.46 4.74 -38.79
CA TRP A 681 27.05 4.54 -38.47
C TRP A 681 26.30 5.87 -38.35
N GLN A 682 24.99 5.80 -38.56
CA GLN A 682 24.02 6.89 -38.39
C GLN A 682 22.67 6.32 -37.96
N VAL A 683 22.01 7.03 -37.05
CA VAL A 683 20.65 6.74 -36.60
C VAL A 683 19.70 7.76 -37.23
N ILE A 684 18.59 7.29 -37.78
CA ILE A 684 17.54 8.12 -38.37
C ILE A 684 16.22 7.75 -37.73
N LEU A 685 15.57 8.72 -37.10
CA LEU A 685 14.19 8.60 -36.62
C LEU A 685 13.27 9.24 -37.66
N ASP A 686 12.35 8.46 -38.24
CA ASP A 686 11.47 8.88 -39.33
C ASP A 686 10.03 8.43 -39.08
N ARG A 687 9.11 8.72 -40.00
CA ARG A 687 7.72 8.21 -39.99
C ARG A 687 7.59 7.03 -40.95
N THR A 688 6.75 6.06 -40.62
CA THR A 688 6.41 5.01 -41.60
C THR A 688 5.64 5.61 -42.79
N GLU A 689 5.81 5.08 -44.00
CA GLU A 689 5.19 5.65 -45.21
C GLU A 689 3.65 5.66 -45.16
N SER A 690 3.05 4.75 -44.40
CA SER A 690 1.60 4.52 -44.35
C SER A 690 0.94 4.90 -43.01
N SER A 691 1.72 5.30 -42.00
CA SER A 691 1.20 5.58 -40.65
C SER A 691 2.04 6.65 -39.90
N PRO A 692 1.46 7.36 -38.92
CA PRO A 692 2.18 8.32 -38.09
C PRO A 692 3.07 7.66 -37.01
N GLU A 693 3.35 6.36 -37.11
CA GLU A 693 4.24 5.64 -36.19
C GLU A 693 5.71 5.97 -36.47
N SER A 694 6.52 5.95 -35.41
CA SER A 694 7.95 6.20 -35.46
C SER A 694 8.72 5.01 -36.05
N LEU A 695 9.45 5.23 -37.13
CA LEU A 695 10.38 4.30 -37.78
C LEU A 695 11.81 4.59 -37.28
N LEU A 696 12.52 3.57 -36.81
CA LEU A 696 13.94 3.65 -36.48
C LEU A 696 14.77 3.00 -37.58
N GLU A 697 15.56 3.81 -38.29
CA GLU A 697 16.51 3.35 -39.29
C GLU A 697 17.95 3.51 -38.80
N ILE A 698 18.72 2.43 -38.89
CA ILE A 698 20.15 2.41 -38.59
C ILE A 698 20.91 2.20 -39.90
N ARG A 699 21.68 3.20 -40.32
CA ARG A 699 22.59 3.07 -41.46
C ARG A 699 23.96 2.64 -40.97
N LEU A 700 24.52 1.60 -41.59
CA LEU A 700 25.82 1.05 -41.23
C LEU A 700 26.73 0.95 -42.45
N LEU A 701 27.97 1.39 -42.29
CA LEU A 701 29.08 1.05 -43.17
C LEU A 701 29.93 0.03 -42.40
N CYS A 702 29.98 -1.21 -42.87
CA CYS A 702 30.73 -2.29 -42.24
C CYS A 702 31.85 -2.80 -43.16
N CYS A 703 32.80 -3.54 -42.59
CA CYS A 703 33.71 -4.36 -43.38
C CYS A 703 32.94 -5.36 -44.27
N GLN A 704 33.52 -5.79 -45.39
CA GLN A 704 32.79 -6.55 -46.42
C GLN A 704 32.46 -8.02 -46.06
N ASP A 705 32.74 -8.44 -44.83
CA ASP A 705 32.47 -9.82 -44.40
C ASP A 705 31.03 -9.96 -43.87
N PRO A 706 30.20 -10.85 -44.46
CA PRO A 706 28.81 -11.07 -44.06
C PRO A 706 28.61 -11.43 -42.58
N VAL A 707 29.58 -12.08 -41.95
CA VAL A 707 29.47 -12.52 -40.54
C VAL A 707 29.30 -11.33 -39.60
N TYR A 708 30.03 -10.25 -39.84
CA TYR A 708 29.92 -9.01 -39.06
C TYR A 708 28.59 -8.31 -39.27
N ARG A 709 28.00 -8.42 -40.47
CA ARG A 709 26.70 -7.82 -40.76
C ARG A 709 25.57 -8.50 -39.99
N GLU A 710 25.57 -9.83 -39.94
CA GLU A 710 24.58 -10.58 -39.15
C GLU A 710 24.76 -10.30 -37.64
N ALA A 711 26.00 -10.34 -37.13
CA ALA A 711 26.29 -10.01 -35.74
C ALA A 711 25.86 -8.58 -35.37
N ALA A 712 26.10 -7.60 -36.24
CA ALA A 712 25.66 -6.22 -36.05
C ALA A 712 24.13 -6.11 -36.02
N ILE A 713 23.42 -6.79 -36.92
CA ILE A 713 21.95 -6.80 -36.89
C ILE A 713 21.44 -7.38 -35.58
N ASP A 714 21.93 -8.55 -35.17
CA ASP A 714 21.49 -9.22 -33.95
C ASP A 714 21.76 -8.37 -32.71
N GLN A 715 22.96 -7.77 -32.64
CA GLN A 715 23.33 -6.90 -31.53
C GLN A 715 22.49 -5.62 -31.49
N LEU A 716 22.16 -5.02 -32.64
CA LEU A 716 21.28 -3.86 -32.69
C LEU A 716 19.83 -4.22 -32.37
N ARG A 717 19.34 -5.37 -32.84
CA ARG A 717 18.00 -5.87 -32.47
C ARG A 717 17.89 -6.11 -30.98
N TYR A 718 18.95 -6.66 -30.36
CA TYR A 718 19.03 -6.78 -28.92
C TYR A 718 19.07 -5.41 -28.21
N PHE A 719 19.92 -4.50 -28.68
CA PHE A 719 20.09 -3.16 -28.09
C PHE A 719 18.79 -2.35 -28.11
N PHE A 720 18.06 -2.37 -29.22
CA PHE A 720 16.82 -1.63 -29.43
C PHE A 720 15.56 -2.40 -28.99
N ASP A 721 15.70 -3.56 -28.33
CA ASP A 721 14.59 -4.41 -27.90
C ASP A 721 13.58 -4.71 -29.03
N VAL A 722 14.11 -5.13 -30.18
CA VAL A 722 13.32 -5.42 -31.37
C VAL A 722 12.66 -6.79 -31.22
N THR A 723 11.35 -6.76 -31.02
CA THR A 723 10.47 -7.93 -30.86
C THR A 723 9.50 -8.04 -32.03
N GLY A 724 8.75 -9.15 -32.11
CA GLY A 724 7.73 -9.31 -33.15
C GLY A 724 6.65 -8.21 -33.18
N GLY A 725 6.48 -7.45 -32.09
CA GLY A 725 5.53 -6.34 -32.03
C GLY A 725 6.01 -5.05 -32.69
N ASN A 726 7.32 -4.80 -32.76
CA ASN A 726 7.89 -3.54 -33.25
C ASN A 726 8.87 -3.73 -34.44
N GLU A 727 9.15 -4.97 -34.83
CA GLU A 727 10.06 -5.31 -35.94
C GLU A 727 9.76 -4.56 -37.24
N HIS A 728 8.49 -4.36 -37.59
CA HIS A 728 8.09 -3.63 -38.79
C HIS A 728 8.44 -2.13 -38.77
N ARG A 729 8.80 -1.58 -37.60
CA ARG A 729 9.25 -0.19 -37.39
C ARG A 729 10.76 -0.07 -37.18
N PHE A 730 11.52 -1.16 -37.35
CA PHE A 730 12.97 -1.18 -37.22
C PHE A 730 13.62 -1.59 -38.55
N ARG A 731 14.58 -0.80 -39.03
CA ARG A 731 15.27 -1.06 -40.30
C ARG A 731 16.78 -0.86 -40.18
N VAL A 732 17.55 -1.82 -40.65
CA VAL A 732 19.01 -1.69 -40.81
C VAL A 732 19.34 -1.59 -42.29
N VAL A 733 20.10 -0.56 -42.68
CA VAL A 733 20.52 -0.32 -44.06
C VAL A 733 22.05 -0.32 -44.13
N PHE A 734 22.61 -1.26 -44.88
CA PHE A 734 24.04 -1.26 -45.16
C PHE A 734 24.34 -0.33 -46.34
N VAL A 735 25.23 0.63 -46.12
CA VAL A 735 25.68 1.57 -47.15
C VAL A 735 27.08 1.20 -47.64
N GLU A 736 27.38 1.53 -48.90
CA GLU A 736 28.67 1.19 -49.52
C GLU A 736 29.74 2.29 -49.32
N GLY A 737 29.33 3.50 -48.93
CA GLY A 737 30.21 4.63 -48.76
C GLY A 737 29.54 5.80 -48.06
N LEU A 738 30.26 6.92 -47.91
CA LEU A 738 29.80 8.06 -47.12
C LEU A 738 28.55 8.76 -47.69
N ASP A 739 28.32 8.66 -48.99
CA ASP A 739 27.14 9.26 -49.66
C ASP A 739 25.82 8.57 -49.29
N GLY A 740 25.89 7.36 -48.70
CA GLY A 740 24.72 6.69 -48.13
C GLY A 740 24.25 7.30 -46.80
N PHE A 741 25.03 8.20 -46.19
CA PHE A 741 24.66 8.89 -44.95
C PHE A 741 24.17 10.31 -45.21
N GLU A 742 23.37 10.85 -44.29
CA GLU A 742 23.19 12.30 -44.23
C GLU A 742 24.43 12.99 -43.65
N LEU A 743 24.91 14.00 -44.39
CA LEU A 743 26.13 14.73 -44.09
C LEU A 743 25.79 16.16 -43.67
N SER A 744 26.57 16.72 -42.75
CA SER A 744 26.43 18.11 -42.33
C SER A 744 26.71 19.07 -43.49
N GLU A 745 25.93 20.15 -43.57
CA GLU A 745 25.98 21.10 -44.70
C GLU A 745 27.36 21.73 -44.90
N THR A 746 28.04 22.07 -43.81
CA THR A 746 29.31 22.81 -43.86
C THR A 746 30.53 21.90 -43.94
N GLY A 747 30.57 20.85 -43.12
CA GLY A 747 31.74 19.98 -42.96
C GLY A 747 31.66 18.66 -43.72
N ARG A 748 30.52 18.36 -44.36
CA ARG A 748 30.24 17.07 -45.00
C ARG A 748 30.53 15.88 -44.07
N LYS A 749 30.35 16.05 -42.76
CA LYS A 749 30.56 15.01 -41.75
C LYS A 749 29.28 14.22 -41.56
N VAL A 750 29.38 12.90 -41.38
CA VAL A 750 28.21 12.07 -41.04
C VAL A 750 27.55 12.59 -39.77
N VAL A 751 26.29 12.98 -39.88
CA VAL A 751 25.48 13.40 -38.73
C VAL A 751 25.06 12.13 -38.00
N LYS A 752 25.47 11.94 -36.75
CA LYS A 752 25.25 10.67 -36.03
C LYS A 752 23.78 10.37 -35.75
N PHE A 753 22.96 11.39 -35.57
CA PHE A 753 21.53 11.26 -35.35
C PHE A 753 20.77 12.29 -36.19
N VAL A 754 19.78 11.82 -36.93
CA VAL A 754 18.88 12.64 -37.73
C VAL A 754 17.46 12.38 -37.25
N ASN A 755 16.79 13.42 -36.77
CA ASN A 755 15.37 13.34 -36.44
C ASN A 755 14.54 13.98 -37.55
N ARG A 756 13.83 13.15 -38.33
CA ARG A 756 12.83 13.54 -39.33
C ARG A 756 11.40 13.32 -38.83
N PHE A 757 11.24 12.74 -37.65
CA PHE A 757 9.95 12.38 -37.08
C PHE A 757 9.21 13.58 -36.49
N ASP A 758 9.96 14.53 -35.91
CA ASP A 758 9.43 15.78 -35.33
C ASP A 758 8.87 16.75 -36.41
#